data_AF-A0A8C6IKN3-F1
#
_entry.id   AF-A0A8C6IKN3-F1
#
_cell.length_a   1.000
_cell.length_b   1.000
_cell.length_c   1.000
_cell.angle_alpha   90.00
_cell.angle_beta   90.00
_cell.angle_gamma   90.00
#
_symmetry.space_group_name_H-M   'P 1'
#
loop_
_entity.id
_entity.type
_entity.pdbx_description
1 polymer ?
#
loop_
_entity_poly.entity_id
_entity_poly.type
_entity_poly.pdbx_seq_one_letter_code
_entity_poly.pdbx_strand_id
1 'polypeptide(L)'
;MAPRKNAKGGGGNSSGSGSGSGSGSGSPSTGSSGSSSSPGARREAKHGGHKNGRRGGISGGSFFTWFMVIALLGVWTSVAVVWFDLVDYEEVLAKAKDFRYNLSEVLQGKLGVYDADGDGDFDVDDAKVLLGLKERSPSERTFPPEEEAETHAELEEQAPEGAEIQDSYHVEDTASQNHPNDMEEMTNEQENSDPSEAVTDTGVLLPHAEEVRHQDYDEPVYEPSEHEGVEISDNTIDDSSIISEEINVASVEEQQDTPPVKKKKPKLLNKFDKTIKAELDAAEKLRKRGKIEEAVNAFEELVRKYPQSPRARYGKAQCEDDLAEKQRSNEVLRRAIETYQEAADLPDAPTDLVKLSLKRRSERQQFLGHMRGSLLTLQRLVQLFPSDTTLKNDLGVGYLLLGDNDSAKKVYEEVLNVTPNDGFAKVHYGFILKAQNKISESIPYLKEGIESGDPGTDDGRFYFHLGDAMQRVGNKEAYKWYELGHKRGHFASVWQRSLYNVNGLKAQPWWTPRETGYTELVKSLERNWKLIRDEGLMVMDKAKGLFLPEDENLREKGDWSQFTLWQQGRKNENACKGAPKTCALLEKFSETTGCRRGQIKYSIMHPGTHVWPHTGPTNCRLRMHLGLVIPKEGCKIRCANETRTWEEGKVLIFDDSFEHEVWQDASSFRLIFIVDVWHPELTPQQRRSLPAI
;
A
#
# COMPACT_ATOMS: atom_id res chain seq x y z
N MET A 1 -35.77 33.20 -14.73
CA MET A 1 -36.46 32.78 -15.97
C MET A 1 -35.42 32.50 -17.04
N ALA A 2 -35.56 31.42 -17.83
CA ALA A 2 -34.79 31.23 -19.07
C ALA A 2 -35.44 32.04 -20.22
N PRO A 3 -34.69 32.36 -21.30
CA PRO A 3 -34.63 31.46 -22.46
C PRO A 3 -33.19 31.25 -22.96
N ARG A 4 -32.75 30.07 -23.44
CA ARG A 4 -33.16 29.25 -24.61
C ARG A 4 -32.76 29.80 -26.00
N LYS A 5 -31.65 29.21 -26.50
CA LYS A 5 -31.43 28.59 -27.83
C LYS A 5 -31.32 29.43 -29.12
N ASN A 6 -30.20 29.19 -29.82
CA ASN A 6 -30.00 29.05 -31.28
C ASN A 6 -30.28 30.30 -32.17
N ALA A 7 -29.46 30.66 -33.16
CA ALA A 7 -28.85 29.79 -34.18
C ALA A 7 -27.79 30.49 -35.09
N LYS A 8 -26.92 29.66 -35.70
CA LYS A 8 -26.32 29.74 -37.07
C LYS A 8 -25.61 31.01 -37.57
N GLY A 9 -24.35 30.78 -37.99
CA GLY A 9 -23.67 31.44 -39.12
C GLY A 9 -22.96 32.77 -38.78
N GLY A 10 -21.80 33.12 -39.36
CA GLY A 10 -20.94 32.41 -40.33
C GLY A 10 -20.26 33.38 -41.30
N GLY A 11 -18.95 33.24 -41.51
CA GLY A 11 -18.19 33.97 -42.57
C GLY A 11 -17.09 34.93 -42.07
N GLY A 12 -16.02 35.10 -42.86
CA GLY A 12 -14.87 35.99 -42.58
C GLY A 12 -13.63 35.24 -42.05
N ASN A 13 -12.73 34.61 -42.83
CA ASN A 13 -12.11 34.90 -44.14
C ASN A 13 -10.84 35.78 -44.06
N SER A 14 -9.67 35.18 -44.22
CA SER A 14 -8.36 35.78 -44.61
C SER A 14 -7.38 34.61 -44.84
N SER A 15 -7.03 34.27 -46.08
CA SER A 15 -5.92 34.81 -46.88
C SER A 15 -4.53 34.36 -46.40
N GLY A 16 -3.70 33.72 -47.23
CA GLY A 16 -3.89 33.37 -48.64
C GLY A 16 -2.61 32.82 -49.29
N SER A 17 -2.47 33.04 -50.62
CA SER A 17 -1.31 32.74 -51.49
C SER A 17 -0.88 31.26 -51.58
N GLY A 18 -0.68 30.67 -52.77
CA GLY A 18 -0.93 31.18 -54.13
C GLY A 18 -0.46 30.19 -55.20
N SER A 19 -1.03 30.29 -56.41
CA SER A 19 -0.48 29.89 -57.73
C SER A 19 0.59 28.79 -57.78
N GLY A 20 0.46 27.68 -58.51
CA GLY A 20 -0.33 27.36 -59.72
C GLY A 20 0.39 26.18 -60.42
N SER A 21 -0.04 25.62 -61.55
CA SER A 21 -1.11 26.02 -62.46
C SER A 21 -1.43 24.89 -63.46
N GLY A 22 -2.72 24.60 -63.70
CA GLY A 22 -3.23 23.82 -64.86
C GLY A 22 -2.79 22.34 -64.95
N SER A 23 -3.49 21.47 -65.67
CA SER A 23 -4.83 21.46 -66.29
C SER A 23 -5.02 20.01 -66.75
N GLY A 24 -6.13 19.30 -66.58
CA GLY A 24 -7.52 19.73 -66.75
C GLY A 24 -8.13 18.87 -67.87
N SER A 25 -9.35 18.37 -67.69
CA SER A 25 -10.04 17.35 -68.52
C SER A 25 -9.43 15.93 -68.47
N GLY A 26 -10.21 14.85 -68.49
CA GLY A 26 -11.67 14.78 -68.38
C GLY A 26 -12.18 13.33 -68.34
N SER A 27 -13.04 13.02 -67.38
CA SER A 27 -13.91 11.82 -67.39
C SER A 27 -14.95 11.96 -68.53
N PRO A 28 -15.58 10.87 -69.04
CA PRO A 28 -16.50 10.08 -68.21
C PRO A 28 -16.61 8.56 -68.53
N SER A 29 -17.29 7.81 -67.65
CA SER A 29 -18.27 6.72 -67.94
C SER A 29 -17.86 5.51 -68.81
N THR A 30 -18.31 4.25 -68.63
CA THR A 30 -19.24 3.56 -67.70
C THR A 30 -19.24 2.06 -68.06
N GLY A 31 -19.60 1.17 -67.12
CA GLY A 31 -20.04 -0.21 -67.41
C GLY A 31 -18.89 -1.21 -67.64
N SER A 32 -18.83 -2.43 -67.09
CA SER A 32 -19.81 -3.44 -66.62
C SER A 32 -19.69 -4.70 -67.48
N SER A 33 -19.77 -5.87 -66.82
CA SER A 33 -19.91 -7.23 -67.36
C SER A 33 -18.83 -7.72 -68.35
N GLY A 34 -18.04 -8.70 -67.90
CA GLY A 34 -17.13 -9.46 -68.77
C GLY A 34 -17.78 -10.72 -69.35
N SER A 35 -17.00 -11.53 -70.06
CA SER A 35 -17.29 -12.93 -70.31
C SER A 35 -16.01 -13.73 -70.55
N SER A 36 -16.02 -14.98 -70.10
CA SER A 36 -14.99 -15.98 -70.33
C SER A 36 -15.23 -16.73 -71.64
N SER A 37 -14.17 -17.21 -72.30
CA SER A 37 -14.00 -18.65 -72.64
C SER A 37 -12.76 -18.93 -73.51
N SER A 38 -12.14 -20.08 -73.24
CA SER A 38 -11.07 -20.74 -74.01
C SER A 38 -11.68 -21.57 -75.17
N PRO A 39 -11.04 -22.60 -75.79
CA PRO A 39 -9.62 -23.02 -75.81
C PRO A 39 -9.09 -23.43 -77.22
N GLY A 40 -7.83 -23.89 -77.34
CA GLY A 40 -7.54 -24.94 -78.35
C GLY A 40 -6.09 -25.17 -78.81
N ALA A 41 -5.79 -26.47 -78.99
CA ALA A 41 -4.82 -27.09 -79.91
C ALA A 41 -3.31 -27.26 -79.51
N ARG A 42 -2.96 -28.54 -79.28
CA ARG A 42 -1.62 -29.16 -79.25
C ARG A 42 -0.81 -28.98 -80.55
N ARG A 43 0.52 -29.16 -80.46
CA ARG A 43 1.26 -30.09 -81.36
C ARG A 43 2.50 -30.69 -80.69
N GLU A 44 2.83 -31.93 -81.09
CA GLU A 44 3.97 -32.72 -80.59
C GLU A 44 5.21 -32.59 -81.48
N ALA A 45 6.40 -32.92 -80.94
CA ALA A 45 7.47 -33.61 -81.68
C ALA A 45 8.41 -34.37 -80.71
N LYS A 46 8.86 -35.57 -81.10
CA LYS A 46 9.79 -36.43 -80.34
C LYS A 46 11.10 -36.65 -81.11
N HIS A 47 12.24 -36.60 -80.41
CA HIS A 47 13.51 -37.32 -80.65
C HIS A 47 14.37 -37.18 -79.36
N GLY A 48 15.32 -38.05 -78.98
CA GLY A 48 15.75 -39.35 -79.52
C GLY A 48 17.13 -39.77 -78.95
N GLY A 49 17.18 -40.88 -78.17
CA GLY A 49 18.33 -41.80 -78.02
C GLY A 49 19.76 -41.36 -77.60
N HIS A 50 20.10 -41.60 -76.32
CA HIS A 50 21.31 -42.30 -75.80
C HIS A 50 22.79 -41.81 -75.93
N LYS A 51 23.46 -41.89 -74.76
CA LYS A 51 24.84 -42.37 -74.41
C LYS A 51 26.01 -41.38 -74.17
N ASN A 52 26.52 -41.46 -72.93
CA ASN A 52 27.88 -41.29 -72.39
C ASN A 52 28.73 -40.04 -72.71
N GLY A 53 29.06 -39.27 -71.66
CA GLY A 53 30.13 -38.25 -71.63
C GLY A 53 30.54 -37.88 -70.20
N ARG A 54 31.84 -37.61 -69.96
CA ARG A 54 32.44 -37.36 -68.63
C ARG A 54 32.41 -35.87 -68.21
N ARG A 55 32.43 -35.66 -66.89
CA ARG A 55 32.92 -34.49 -66.11
C ARG A 55 32.13 -33.16 -66.15
N GLY A 56 31.84 -32.68 -64.93
CA GLY A 56 31.94 -31.26 -64.57
C GLY A 56 30.62 -30.51 -64.39
N GLY A 57 30.43 -29.86 -63.24
CA GLY A 57 29.36 -28.87 -63.01
C GLY A 57 28.57 -29.10 -61.72
N ILE A 58 28.88 -28.32 -60.68
CA ILE A 58 28.03 -28.19 -59.49
C ILE A 58 26.94 -27.16 -59.78
N SER A 59 25.68 -27.53 -59.57
CA SER A 59 24.54 -26.62 -59.51
C SER A 59 23.45 -27.30 -58.66
N GLY A 60 22.95 -26.76 -57.55
CA GLY A 60 23.14 -25.40 -57.01
C GLY A 60 21.95 -24.48 -57.31
N GLY A 61 20.74 -24.94 -57.05
CA GLY A 61 19.52 -24.18 -57.36
C GLY A 61 18.23 -24.79 -56.79
N SER A 62 18.07 -24.78 -55.46
CA SER A 62 16.74 -24.96 -54.82
C SER A 62 16.70 -24.49 -53.36
N PHE A 63 17.80 -24.57 -52.61
CA PHE A 63 17.84 -24.15 -51.21
C PHE A 63 17.96 -22.62 -51.05
N PHE A 64 18.78 -21.97 -51.88
CA PHE A 64 19.09 -20.54 -51.74
C PHE A 64 17.90 -19.61 -52.02
N THR A 65 17.02 -20.00 -52.97
CA THR A 65 15.80 -19.25 -53.29
C THR A 65 14.76 -19.32 -52.19
N TRP A 66 14.57 -20.47 -51.55
CA TRP A 66 13.63 -20.58 -50.42
C TRP A 66 14.12 -19.84 -49.17
N PHE A 67 15.44 -19.89 -48.90
CA PHE A 67 16.06 -19.10 -47.83
C PHE A 67 15.91 -17.58 -48.07
N MET A 68 16.07 -17.11 -49.31
CA MET A 68 15.78 -15.72 -49.70
C MET A 68 14.31 -15.34 -49.46
N VAL A 69 13.37 -16.21 -49.81
CA VAL A 69 11.92 -15.95 -49.59
C VAL A 69 11.58 -15.90 -48.09
N ILE A 70 12.14 -16.79 -47.27
CA ILE A 70 11.95 -16.73 -45.80
C ILE A 70 12.64 -15.51 -45.19
N ALA A 71 13.85 -15.16 -45.63
CA ALA A 71 14.54 -13.96 -45.15
C ALA A 71 13.73 -12.69 -45.49
N LEU A 72 13.18 -12.60 -46.71
CA LEU A 72 12.33 -11.48 -47.12
C LEU A 72 11.00 -11.46 -46.36
N LEU A 73 10.34 -12.61 -46.13
CA LEU A 73 9.15 -12.69 -45.29
C LEU A 73 9.44 -12.29 -43.83
N GLY A 74 10.56 -12.74 -43.27
CA GLY A 74 11.02 -12.38 -41.93
C GLY A 74 11.24 -10.87 -41.80
N VAL A 75 11.94 -10.27 -42.76
CA VAL A 75 12.15 -8.81 -42.83
C VAL A 75 10.81 -8.07 -42.95
N TRP A 76 9.89 -8.53 -43.80
CA TRP A 76 8.56 -7.93 -43.92
C TRP A 76 7.73 -8.06 -42.64
N THR A 77 7.81 -9.18 -41.91
CA THR A 77 7.16 -9.31 -40.59
C THR A 77 7.80 -8.41 -39.54
N SER A 78 9.13 -8.24 -39.51
CA SER A 78 9.77 -7.32 -38.56
C SER A 78 9.47 -5.85 -38.88
N VAL A 79 9.41 -5.47 -40.16
CA VAL A 79 9.00 -4.13 -40.57
C VAL A 79 7.52 -3.89 -40.25
N ALA A 80 6.64 -4.89 -40.42
CA ALA A 80 5.24 -4.77 -40.02
C ALA A 80 5.08 -4.59 -38.50
N VAL A 81 5.83 -5.31 -37.67
CA VAL A 81 5.78 -5.14 -36.21
C VAL A 81 6.25 -3.74 -35.79
N VAL A 82 7.31 -3.21 -36.41
CA VAL A 82 7.85 -1.86 -36.13
C VAL A 82 6.99 -0.73 -36.72
N TRP A 83 6.26 -0.96 -37.81
CA TRP A 83 5.43 0.08 -38.46
C TRP A 83 4.00 0.13 -37.90
N PHE A 84 3.51 -0.94 -37.28
CA PHE A 84 2.14 -1.02 -36.75
C PHE A 84 2.04 -1.08 -35.21
N ASP A 85 3.15 -0.91 -34.46
CA ASP A 85 3.22 -1.00 -32.99
C ASP A 85 2.45 -2.21 -32.42
N LEU A 86 2.57 -3.36 -33.10
CA LEU A 86 1.72 -4.53 -32.85
C LEU A 86 2.12 -5.34 -31.60
N VAL A 87 3.25 -5.01 -30.98
CA VAL A 87 3.75 -5.62 -29.74
C VAL A 87 4.44 -4.54 -28.90
N ASP A 88 3.92 -4.28 -27.70
CA ASP A 88 4.60 -3.44 -26.71
C ASP A 88 5.81 -4.19 -26.14
N TYR A 89 7.00 -3.84 -26.64
CA TYR A 89 8.25 -4.45 -26.21
C TYR A 89 8.64 -4.06 -24.78
N GLU A 90 8.21 -2.90 -24.28
CA GLU A 90 8.46 -2.52 -22.88
C GLU A 90 7.57 -3.35 -21.95
N GLU A 91 6.29 -3.56 -22.29
CA GLU A 91 5.39 -4.42 -21.52
C GLU A 91 5.87 -5.88 -21.50
N VAL A 92 6.36 -6.40 -22.64
CA VAL A 92 6.92 -7.76 -22.72
C VAL A 92 8.22 -7.87 -21.93
N LEU A 93 9.12 -6.88 -21.97
CA LEU A 93 10.35 -6.85 -21.18
C LEU A 93 10.07 -6.65 -19.68
N ALA A 94 9.06 -5.87 -19.32
CA ALA A 94 8.58 -5.71 -17.95
C ALA A 94 8.02 -7.02 -17.42
N LYS A 95 7.10 -7.67 -18.14
CA LYS A 95 6.57 -9.00 -17.79
C LYS A 95 7.67 -10.07 -17.73
N ALA A 96 8.67 -10.05 -18.62
CA ALA A 96 9.78 -10.99 -18.57
C ALA A 96 10.71 -10.76 -17.36
N LYS A 97 10.96 -9.50 -16.97
CA LYS A 97 11.68 -9.16 -15.73
C LYS A 97 10.87 -9.56 -14.50
N ASP A 98 9.61 -9.17 -14.44
CA ASP A 98 8.68 -9.44 -13.33
C ASP A 98 8.50 -10.96 -13.11
N PHE A 99 8.37 -11.74 -14.18
CA PHE A 99 8.37 -13.21 -14.11
C PHE A 99 9.68 -13.77 -13.55
N ARG A 100 10.83 -13.13 -13.83
CA ARG A 100 12.14 -13.54 -13.33
C ARG A 100 12.33 -13.19 -11.84
N TYR A 101 11.84 -12.03 -11.40
CA TYR A 101 11.80 -11.65 -9.99
C TYR A 101 10.85 -12.56 -9.20
N ASN A 102 9.60 -12.73 -9.66
CA ASN A 102 8.62 -13.65 -9.05
C ASN A 102 9.16 -15.08 -8.98
N LEU A 103 9.82 -15.59 -10.02
CA LEU A 103 10.37 -16.95 -10.01
C LEU A 103 11.53 -17.09 -9.01
N SER A 104 12.38 -16.06 -8.86
CA SER A 104 13.44 -16.03 -7.84
C SER A 104 12.85 -16.05 -6.43
N GLU A 105 11.91 -15.16 -6.12
CA GLU A 105 11.28 -15.08 -4.79
C GLU A 105 10.49 -16.34 -4.43
N VAL A 106 9.73 -16.91 -5.38
CA VAL A 106 8.92 -18.13 -5.17
C VAL A 106 9.80 -19.38 -5.01
N LEU A 107 11.03 -19.37 -5.54
CA LEU A 107 11.99 -20.47 -5.40
C LEU A 107 12.86 -20.34 -4.14
N GLN A 108 13.34 -19.15 -3.79
CA GLN A 108 14.17 -18.96 -2.58
C GLN A 108 13.44 -19.43 -1.30
N GLY A 109 12.15 -19.11 -1.15
CA GLY A 109 11.34 -19.59 -0.03
C GLY A 109 10.98 -21.09 -0.04
N LYS A 110 11.31 -21.82 -1.12
CA LYS A 110 11.03 -23.26 -1.27
C LYS A 110 12.28 -24.13 -1.40
N LEU A 111 13.44 -23.53 -1.68
CA LEU A 111 14.69 -24.25 -1.93
C LEU A 111 15.65 -24.28 -0.73
N GLY A 112 15.44 -23.46 0.32
CA GLY A 112 16.27 -23.52 1.54
C GLY A 112 16.22 -24.84 2.33
N VAL A 113 15.42 -25.82 1.91
CA VAL A 113 15.51 -27.23 2.38
C VAL A 113 16.59 -28.05 1.65
N TYR A 114 17.20 -27.47 0.62
CA TYR A 114 18.30 -28.02 -0.17
C TYR A 114 19.61 -27.25 0.01
N ASP A 115 19.64 -26.27 0.93
CA ASP A 115 20.86 -25.68 1.49
C ASP A 115 21.74 -26.83 2.00
N ALA A 116 22.81 -27.06 1.26
CA ALA A 116 23.69 -28.20 1.40
C ALA A 116 25.02 -27.78 2.03
N ASP A 117 25.51 -26.56 1.83
CA ASP A 117 26.77 -26.09 2.44
C ASP A 117 26.64 -25.16 3.66
N GLY A 118 25.41 -24.71 3.97
CA GLY A 118 24.99 -24.15 5.26
C GLY A 118 24.97 -22.62 5.33
N ASP A 119 24.96 -21.91 4.19
CA ASP A 119 25.04 -20.45 4.14
C ASP A 119 23.68 -19.73 4.16
N GLY A 120 22.57 -20.46 4.01
CA GLY A 120 21.21 -19.99 4.21
C GLY A 120 20.41 -19.66 2.95
N ASP A 121 20.93 -19.89 1.74
CA ASP A 121 20.11 -19.91 0.53
C ASP A 121 20.22 -21.21 -0.30
N PHE A 122 19.98 -21.16 -1.61
CA PHE A 122 20.14 -22.33 -2.48
C PHE A 122 20.74 -21.89 -3.81
N ASP A 123 22.01 -22.21 -4.00
CA ASP A 123 22.83 -21.63 -5.04
C ASP A 123 23.52 -22.68 -5.94
N VAL A 124 24.52 -22.26 -6.71
CA VAL A 124 25.28 -23.12 -7.63
C VAL A 124 26.29 -24.01 -6.89
N ASP A 125 26.73 -23.62 -5.69
CA ASP A 125 27.61 -24.41 -4.83
C ASP A 125 26.85 -25.49 -4.06
N ASP A 126 25.62 -25.25 -3.61
CA ASP A 126 24.72 -26.32 -3.12
C ASP A 126 24.48 -27.39 -4.17
N ALA A 127 24.19 -26.96 -5.41
CA ALA A 127 24.04 -27.87 -6.54
C ALA A 127 25.30 -28.70 -6.78
N LYS A 128 26.51 -28.16 -6.54
CA LYS A 128 27.77 -28.94 -6.62
C LYS A 128 27.90 -29.92 -5.47
N VAL A 129 27.51 -29.57 -4.24
CA VAL A 129 27.54 -30.50 -3.10
C VAL A 129 26.54 -31.64 -3.29
N LEU A 130 25.30 -31.35 -3.70
CA LEU A 130 24.27 -32.35 -3.99
C LEU A 130 24.62 -33.27 -5.16
N LEU A 131 25.38 -32.79 -6.15
CA LEU A 131 25.88 -33.59 -7.28
C LEU A 131 27.21 -34.32 -6.97
N GLY A 132 27.75 -34.21 -5.76
CA GLY A 132 29.01 -34.86 -5.35
C GLY A 132 30.25 -34.28 -6.02
N LEU A 133 30.20 -33.02 -6.46
CA LEU A 133 31.27 -32.30 -7.15
C LEU A 133 32.12 -31.40 -6.22
N LYS A 134 31.70 -31.25 -4.95
CA LYS A 134 32.34 -30.43 -3.89
C LYS A 134 32.11 -31.13 -2.53
N GLU A 135 33.10 -31.14 -1.64
CA GLU A 135 32.94 -31.66 -0.27
C GLU A 135 32.31 -30.61 0.67
N ARG A 136 31.65 -31.09 1.74
CA ARG A 136 30.86 -30.28 2.67
C ARG A 136 31.73 -29.61 3.76
N SER A 137 31.45 -28.34 4.07
CA SER A 137 32.10 -27.51 5.10
C SER A 137 31.82 -28.00 6.54
N PRO A 138 32.78 -27.95 7.49
CA PRO A 138 32.57 -28.42 8.87
C PRO A 138 32.42 -27.30 9.92
N SER A 139 31.19 -26.79 10.10
CA SER A 139 30.71 -26.04 11.29
C SER A 139 29.19 -25.81 11.13
N GLU A 140 28.29 -25.86 12.12
CA GLU A 140 28.40 -26.00 13.58
C GLU A 140 27.21 -26.86 14.07
N ARG A 141 27.31 -27.60 15.20
CA ARG A 141 26.25 -28.55 15.61
C ARG A 141 25.17 -27.92 16.48
N THR A 142 23.91 -28.03 16.05
CA THR A 142 22.71 -27.94 16.90
C THR A 142 21.85 -29.19 16.74
N PHE A 143 21.41 -29.77 17.85
CA PHE A 143 20.61 -31.00 17.87
C PHE A 143 19.11 -30.69 17.64
N PRO A 144 18.37 -31.55 16.90
CA PRO A 144 16.92 -31.44 16.78
C PRO A 144 16.22 -31.98 18.05
N PRO A 145 15.00 -31.52 18.37
CA PRO A 145 14.19 -32.12 19.44
C PRO A 145 13.59 -33.47 18.99
N GLU A 146 13.58 -34.44 19.90
CA GLU A 146 12.99 -35.76 19.67
C GLU A 146 11.46 -35.74 19.80
N GLU A 147 10.78 -36.63 19.08
CA GLU A 147 9.35 -36.89 19.23
C GLU A 147 9.11 -37.77 20.48
N GLU A 148 8.32 -37.30 21.44
CA GLU A 148 7.79 -38.16 22.51
C GLU A 148 6.36 -38.62 22.17
N ALA A 149 6.20 -39.94 22.07
CA ALA A 149 4.91 -40.61 21.94
C ALA A 149 4.33 -40.95 23.32
N GLU A 150 3.00 -40.91 23.44
CA GLU A 150 2.26 -41.26 24.66
C GLU A 150 2.55 -42.69 25.14
N THR A 151 2.70 -42.89 26.45
CA THR A 151 2.19 -44.09 27.15
C THR A 151 1.92 -43.82 28.64
N HIS A 152 1.09 -44.68 29.23
CA HIS A 152 0.35 -44.45 30.48
C HIS A 152 1.08 -44.78 31.80
N ALA A 153 0.40 -44.43 32.91
CA ALA A 153 0.49 -44.96 34.28
C ALA A 153 1.50 -44.28 35.24
N GLU A 154 1.26 -44.15 36.55
CA GLU A 154 0.04 -44.04 37.40
C GLU A 154 0.51 -43.66 38.84
N LEU A 155 -0.39 -43.12 39.69
CA LEU A 155 -0.27 -42.99 41.17
C LEU A 155 0.69 -41.93 41.79
N GLU A 156 0.09 -41.09 42.66
CA GLU A 156 0.40 -40.79 44.09
C GLU A 156 1.89 -40.57 44.55
N GLU A 157 2.25 -39.71 45.51
CA GLU A 157 1.49 -39.12 46.62
C GLU A 157 2.08 -37.75 47.11
N GLN A 158 1.89 -37.41 48.39
CA GLN A 158 1.93 -36.06 49.00
C GLN A 158 3.33 -35.48 49.37
N ALA A 159 3.35 -34.19 49.71
CA ALA A 159 4.47 -33.41 50.28
C ALA A 159 4.51 -33.55 51.83
N PRO A 160 5.04 -32.61 52.65
CA PRO A 160 6.16 -31.65 52.55
C PRO A 160 7.14 -31.76 53.75
N GLU A 161 8.15 -30.87 53.86
CA GLU A 161 8.84 -30.30 55.07
C GLU A 161 10.24 -29.79 54.66
N GLY A 162 10.90 -28.80 55.29
CA GLY A 162 10.53 -27.92 56.42
C GLY A 162 11.79 -27.23 57.00
N ALA A 163 11.63 -26.04 57.61
CA ALA A 163 12.65 -25.18 58.29
C ALA A 163 13.76 -24.57 57.38
N GLU A 164 14.08 -23.27 57.38
CA GLU A 164 14.16 -22.16 58.37
C GLU A 164 15.55 -21.93 59.01
N ILE A 165 15.73 -20.68 59.48
CA ILE A 165 16.87 -20.06 60.17
C ILE A 165 17.97 -19.52 59.22
N GLN A 166 18.60 -18.36 59.42
CA GLN A 166 18.27 -17.00 59.88
C GLN A 166 19.60 -16.23 59.98
N ASP A 167 19.53 -14.91 59.86
CA ASP A 167 20.43 -13.91 60.44
C ASP A 167 21.85 -13.70 59.90
N SER A 168 22.37 -12.52 60.28
CA SER A 168 23.30 -11.66 59.55
C SER A 168 24.51 -11.21 60.40
N TYR A 169 25.18 -10.13 59.98
CA TYR A 169 26.36 -9.49 60.63
C TYR A 169 27.68 -10.28 60.44
N HIS A 170 28.88 -9.70 60.37
CA HIS A 170 29.36 -8.38 60.84
C HIS A 170 30.35 -7.69 59.87
N VAL A 171 30.71 -6.45 60.23
CA VAL A 171 31.65 -5.49 59.59
C VAL A 171 33.05 -5.57 60.24
N GLU A 172 34.15 -5.23 59.55
CA GLU A 172 35.20 -4.29 60.03
C GLU A 172 36.37 -4.02 59.04
N ASP A 173 37.06 -2.90 59.28
CA ASP A 173 38.08 -2.22 58.45
C ASP A 173 39.50 -2.84 58.48
N THR A 174 40.40 -2.37 57.58
CA THR A 174 41.73 -1.82 57.98
C THR A 174 42.44 -1.08 56.83
N ALA A 175 43.47 -0.27 57.16
CA ALA A 175 43.94 0.85 56.35
C ALA A 175 45.38 0.76 55.82
N SER A 176 45.76 1.70 54.91
CA SER A 176 46.86 2.67 55.09
C SER A 176 47.84 2.88 53.90
N GLN A 177 48.08 4.17 53.59
CA GLN A 177 49.33 4.83 53.12
C GLN A 177 50.06 4.38 51.83
N ASN A 178 50.19 5.31 50.85
CA ASN A 178 51.41 6.14 50.69
C ASN A 178 51.30 7.23 49.58
N HIS A 179 51.86 8.41 49.86
CA HIS A 179 52.22 9.52 48.93
C HIS A 179 53.74 9.38 48.56
N PRO A 180 54.44 10.24 47.78
CA PRO A 180 54.26 11.70 47.58
C PRO A 180 54.43 12.22 46.09
N ASN A 181 53.83 13.36 45.69
CA ASN A 181 54.42 14.73 45.50
C ASN A 181 55.35 14.89 44.26
N ASP A 182 55.49 16.04 43.58
CA ASP A 182 54.84 17.38 43.62
C ASP A 182 55.23 18.21 42.37
N MET A 183 54.78 19.49 42.34
CA MET A 183 55.19 20.64 41.50
C MET A 183 54.55 20.79 40.12
N GLU A 184 54.22 21.99 39.64
CA GLU A 184 53.85 23.31 40.24
C GLU A 184 53.38 24.14 39.02
N GLU A 185 52.16 24.68 38.99
CA GLU A 185 51.83 26.06 39.35
C GLU A 185 52.70 27.16 38.68
N MET A 186 52.08 27.97 37.81
CA MET A 186 52.17 29.43 37.97
C MET A 186 50.99 30.16 37.31
N THR A 187 50.61 31.25 37.96
CA THR A 187 49.52 32.16 37.63
C THR A 187 49.93 33.23 36.61
N ASN A 188 48.96 33.87 35.95
CA ASN A 188 48.82 35.32 36.09
C ASN A 188 47.46 35.85 35.59
N GLU A 189 47.10 37.03 36.07
CA GLU A 189 45.77 37.62 36.01
C GLU A 189 45.62 38.64 34.86
N GLN A 190 44.40 38.70 34.30
CA GLN A 190 43.58 39.93 34.16
C GLN A 190 44.17 41.21 33.51
N GLU A 191 43.55 41.69 32.42
CA GLU A 191 42.88 43.01 32.39
C GLU A 191 42.02 43.28 31.13
N ASN A 192 41.12 44.27 31.22
CA ASN A 192 40.19 44.72 30.19
C ASN A 192 40.84 45.74 29.22
N SER A 193 40.30 45.89 28.00
CA SER A 193 39.66 47.14 27.49
C SER A 193 39.59 47.25 25.95
N ASP A 194 38.44 47.75 25.47
CA ASP A 194 38.25 48.57 24.26
C ASP A 194 38.28 50.05 24.73
N PRO A 195 38.56 51.13 23.94
CA PRO A 195 37.79 51.42 22.71
C PRO A 195 38.45 52.29 21.58
N SER A 196 37.73 52.35 20.43
CA SER A 196 37.44 53.53 19.55
C SER A 196 38.51 54.36 18.79
N GLU A 197 38.25 54.54 17.47
CA GLU A 197 38.41 55.77 16.64
C GLU A 197 39.86 56.32 16.37
N ALA A 198 40.19 57.16 15.34
CA ALA A 198 39.41 57.90 14.33
C ALA A 198 40.25 58.36 13.08
N VAL A 199 39.58 58.46 11.91
CA VAL A 199 39.49 59.63 10.97
C VAL A 199 40.67 60.07 10.05
N THR A 200 40.37 60.21 8.74
CA THR A 200 40.47 61.42 7.85
C THR A 200 40.31 61.04 6.36
N ASP A 201 39.88 61.87 5.40
CA ASP A 201 38.88 62.97 5.35
C ASP A 201 38.60 63.36 3.87
N THR A 202 37.43 63.98 3.62
CA THR A 202 36.95 64.80 2.48
C THR A 202 36.33 64.11 1.26
N GLY A 203 35.21 64.58 0.68
CA GLY A 203 34.26 65.66 1.02
C GLY A 203 33.60 66.31 -0.23
N VAL A 204 32.51 67.10 -0.05
CA VAL A 204 31.91 68.09 -1.01
C VAL A 204 31.05 67.49 -2.17
N LEU A 205 29.79 67.88 -2.49
CA LEU A 205 28.81 68.87 -1.96
C LEU A 205 27.33 68.55 -2.37
N LEU A 206 26.36 69.09 -1.60
CA LEU A 206 24.90 69.30 -1.88
C LEU A 206 24.67 70.79 -2.34
N PRO A 207 23.46 71.42 -2.56
CA PRO A 207 22.06 71.13 -2.12
C PRO A 207 20.96 71.32 -3.24
N HIS A 208 19.63 71.15 -3.05
CA HIS A 208 18.65 71.96 -2.28
C HIS A 208 17.28 71.25 -2.03
N ALA A 209 16.49 71.74 -1.06
CA ALA A 209 15.18 71.23 -0.56
C ALA A 209 13.95 71.75 -1.38
N GLU A 210 12.67 71.38 -1.16
CA GLU A 210 11.83 71.52 0.07
C GLU A 210 10.55 70.60 0.10
N GLU A 211 10.21 70.09 1.32
CA GLU A 211 8.88 69.96 2.01
C GLU A 211 7.69 69.13 1.39
N VAL A 212 6.76 68.42 2.07
CA VAL A 212 6.04 68.58 3.38
C VAL A 212 5.45 67.24 3.97
N ARG A 213 5.49 67.08 5.32
CA ARG A 213 4.70 66.23 6.30
C ARG A 213 4.64 64.68 6.33
N HIS A 214 4.77 64.17 7.57
CA HIS A 214 4.44 62.83 8.11
C HIS A 214 3.08 62.77 8.83
N GLN A 215 2.56 61.55 9.07
CA GLN A 215 2.11 61.09 10.41
C GLN A 215 1.96 59.55 10.48
N ASP A 216 2.55 58.93 11.51
CA ASP A 216 2.50 57.49 11.84
C ASP A 216 1.42 57.18 12.89
N TYR A 217 1.01 55.90 13.04
CA TYR A 217 0.48 55.31 14.30
C TYR A 217 0.60 53.76 14.31
N ASP A 218 0.97 53.21 15.47
CA ASP A 218 1.25 51.78 15.75
C ASP A 218 0.05 50.99 16.37
N GLU A 219 0.26 49.67 16.59
CA GLU A 219 -0.65 48.68 17.21
C GLU A 219 -1.11 48.99 18.66
N PRO A 220 -2.12 48.26 19.19
CA PRO A 220 -1.80 47.37 20.33
C PRO A 220 -2.61 46.05 20.51
N VAL A 221 -2.13 45.28 21.49
CA VAL A 221 -2.50 43.93 22.02
C VAL A 221 -3.79 43.90 22.87
N TYR A 222 -4.42 42.72 23.07
CA TYR A 222 -5.27 42.47 24.26
C TYR A 222 -5.37 41.00 24.75
N GLU A 223 -5.21 40.80 26.07
CA GLU A 223 -5.76 39.72 26.94
C GLU A 223 -5.55 40.15 28.43
N PRO A 224 -6.11 39.50 29.48
CA PRO A 224 -7.52 39.43 29.94
C PRO A 224 -7.75 40.12 31.33
N SER A 225 -8.96 40.00 31.92
CA SER A 225 -9.22 40.36 33.34
C SER A 225 -10.39 39.60 34.00
N GLU A 226 -10.29 39.29 35.31
CA GLU A 226 -11.27 38.55 36.14
C GLU A 226 -12.00 39.43 37.20
N HIS A 227 -12.98 38.83 37.91
CA HIS A 227 -13.62 39.23 39.20
C HIS A 227 -14.55 40.48 39.21
N GLU A 228 -15.73 40.56 39.85
CA GLU A 228 -16.59 39.75 40.78
C GLU A 228 -18.10 39.86 40.36
N GLY A 229 -19.16 39.25 40.95
CA GLY A 229 -19.35 38.34 42.10
C GLY A 229 -20.86 38.17 42.50
N VAL A 230 -21.14 37.45 43.62
CA VAL A 230 -22.42 37.33 44.40
C VAL A 230 -23.69 36.66 43.78
N GLU A 231 -23.74 35.33 43.91
CA GLU A 231 -24.76 34.47 44.62
C GLU A 231 -26.31 34.68 44.63
N ILE A 232 -27.01 33.56 44.30
CA ILE A 232 -28.16 32.88 45.00
C ILE A 232 -29.66 33.00 44.55
N SER A 233 -30.25 31.79 44.37
CA SER A 233 -31.66 31.31 44.48
C SER A 233 -32.76 31.55 43.43
N ASP A 234 -33.21 30.43 42.85
CA ASP A 234 -34.57 29.86 42.70
C ASP A 234 -35.86 30.66 42.35
N ASN A 235 -36.64 29.99 41.48
CA ASN A 235 -38.11 29.90 41.37
C ASN A 235 -38.94 30.77 40.39
N THR A 236 -39.33 30.09 39.29
CA THR A 236 -40.71 29.89 38.75
C THR A 236 -41.51 31.01 38.05
N ILE A 237 -42.13 30.61 36.91
CA ILE A 237 -43.39 31.12 36.28
C ILE A 237 -43.26 32.51 35.59
N ASP A 238 -43.88 32.81 34.44
CA ASP A 238 -44.42 32.04 33.29
C ASP A 238 -44.75 33.04 32.14
N ASP A 239 -44.91 32.50 30.93
CA ASP A 239 -45.69 32.98 29.77
C ASP A 239 -45.23 34.17 28.86
N SER A 240 -45.09 33.84 27.57
CA SER A 240 -45.26 34.66 26.35
C SER A 240 -44.39 35.93 26.14
N SER A 241 -43.64 36.14 25.04
CA SER A 241 -44.03 35.92 23.64
C SER A 241 -42.88 36.26 22.64
N ILE A 242 -42.64 35.37 21.66
CA ILE A 242 -42.33 35.58 20.21
C ILE A 242 -41.27 36.69 19.87
N ILE A 243 -40.15 36.47 19.16
CA ILE A 243 -39.97 35.81 17.84
C ILE A 243 -38.58 35.16 17.73
N SER A 244 -38.52 33.95 17.19
CA SER A 244 -37.31 33.31 16.65
C SER A 244 -37.57 32.79 15.22
N GLU A 245 -36.69 33.13 14.28
CA GLU A 245 -36.57 32.41 13.00
C GLU A 245 -35.40 31.43 13.11
N GLU A 246 -35.68 30.22 13.63
CA GLU A 246 -34.71 29.12 13.61
C GLU A 246 -34.80 28.28 12.35
N ILE A 247 -33.64 27.79 11.93
CA ILE A 247 -33.47 26.91 10.78
C ILE A 247 -34.11 25.55 11.10
N ASN A 248 -35.03 25.12 10.24
CA ASN A 248 -35.88 23.95 10.46
C ASN A 248 -35.09 22.62 10.53
N VAL A 249 -34.74 22.20 11.75
CA VAL A 249 -34.26 20.85 12.05
C VAL A 249 -35.48 19.94 12.18
N ALA A 250 -35.86 19.29 11.08
CA ALA A 250 -36.95 18.33 11.08
C ALA A 250 -36.61 17.11 11.96
N SER A 251 -37.45 16.89 12.97
CA SER A 251 -37.36 15.76 13.90
C SER A 251 -37.65 14.42 13.22
N VAL A 252 -37.07 13.36 13.79
CA VAL A 252 -37.32 11.96 13.42
C VAL A 252 -38.77 11.59 13.71
N GLU A 253 -39.57 11.31 12.68
CA GLU A 253 -40.66 10.32 12.73
C GLU A 253 -41.14 9.90 11.33
N GLU A 254 -41.94 8.83 11.27
CA GLU A 254 -42.39 8.10 10.07
C GLU A 254 -41.28 7.51 9.17
N GLN A 255 -40.78 6.34 9.60
CA GLN A 255 -40.32 5.32 8.66
C GLN A 255 -41.45 5.02 7.66
N GLN A 256 -41.29 5.44 6.40
CA GLN A 256 -42.02 4.80 5.31
C GLN A 256 -41.52 3.36 5.20
N ASP A 257 -42.35 2.46 5.74
CA ASP A 257 -42.16 1.02 5.77
C ASP A 257 -42.19 0.48 4.33
N THR A 258 -41.07 0.60 3.61
CA THR A 258 -40.88 -0.14 2.35
C THR A 258 -40.98 -1.62 2.74
N PRO A 259 -41.99 -2.36 2.26
CA PRO A 259 -42.25 -3.70 2.76
C PRO A 259 -41.00 -4.54 2.52
N PRO A 260 -40.43 -5.21 3.55
CA PRO A 260 -39.15 -5.87 3.42
C PRO A 260 -39.23 -6.83 2.25
N VAL A 261 -38.43 -6.57 1.20
CA VAL A 261 -38.36 -7.41 0.00
C VAL A 261 -38.07 -8.82 0.50
N LYS A 262 -39.11 -9.68 0.48
CA LYS A 262 -39.06 -11.00 1.11
C LYS A 262 -38.01 -11.82 0.39
N LYS A 263 -36.76 -11.76 0.88
CA LYS A 263 -35.60 -12.46 0.31
C LYS A 263 -35.99 -13.93 0.24
N LYS A 264 -36.29 -14.40 -0.98
CA LYS A 264 -36.73 -15.77 -1.22
C LYS A 264 -35.62 -16.68 -0.68
N LYS A 265 -35.97 -17.58 0.25
CA LYS A 265 -34.99 -18.51 0.84
C LYS A 265 -34.25 -19.21 -0.31
N PRO A 266 -32.90 -19.22 -0.32
CA PRO A 266 -32.14 -19.75 -1.45
C PRO A 266 -32.48 -21.23 -1.65
N LYS A 267 -32.63 -21.62 -2.91
CA LYS A 267 -32.98 -22.98 -3.32
C LYS A 267 -31.73 -23.86 -3.32
N LEU A 268 -31.34 -24.34 -2.15
CA LEU A 268 -30.11 -25.12 -1.96
C LEU A 268 -30.23 -26.63 -2.27
N LEU A 269 -31.40 -27.12 -2.69
CA LEU A 269 -31.67 -28.54 -2.89
C LEU A 269 -32.09 -28.83 -4.34
N ASN A 270 -31.37 -29.71 -5.02
CA ASN A 270 -31.75 -30.20 -6.35
C ASN A 270 -32.92 -31.21 -6.27
N LYS A 271 -33.18 -31.97 -7.34
CA LYS A 271 -34.27 -32.99 -7.32
C LYS A 271 -33.96 -34.13 -6.35
N PHE A 272 -32.70 -34.58 -6.31
CA PHE A 272 -32.23 -35.67 -5.47
C PHE A 272 -32.08 -35.23 -3.99
N ASP A 273 -31.47 -34.09 -3.72
CA ASP A 273 -31.26 -33.59 -2.35
C ASP A 273 -32.57 -33.42 -1.56
N LYS A 274 -33.70 -33.24 -2.25
CA LYS A 274 -35.04 -33.19 -1.64
C LYS A 274 -35.49 -34.53 -1.07
N THR A 275 -35.04 -35.66 -1.62
CA THR A 275 -35.40 -37.00 -1.12
C THR A 275 -34.62 -37.34 0.15
N ILE A 276 -33.36 -36.90 0.23
CA ILE A 276 -32.46 -37.10 1.39
C ILE A 276 -32.49 -35.92 2.38
N LYS A 277 -33.46 -35.01 2.25
CA LYS A 277 -33.52 -33.76 3.01
C LYS A 277 -33.45 -33.96 4.53
N ALA A 278 -34.09 -35.01 5.05
CA ALA A 278 -34.08 -35.29 6.49
C ALA A 278 -32.67 -35.60 7.03
N GLU A 279 -31.85 -36.31 6.24
CA GLU A 279 -30.45 -36.61 6.59
C GLU A 279 -29.60 -35.32 6.53
N LEU A 280 -29.77 -34.51 5.48
CA LEU A 280 -29.07 -33.23 5.30
C LEU A 280 -29.41 -32.21 6.41
N ASP A 281 -30.69 -32.08 6.77
CA ASP A 281 -31.15 -31.18 7.83
C ASP A 281 -30.68 -31.66 9.22
N ALA A 282 -30.49 -32.97 9.43
CA ALA A 282 -29.93 -33.52 10.66
C ALA A 282 -28.45 -33.16 10.83
N ALA A 283 -27.63 -33.33 9.77
CA ALA A 283 -26.22 -32.94 9.79
C ALA A 283 -26.04 -31.41 9.94
N GLU A 284 -26.82 -30.60 9.23
CA GLU A 284 -26.82 -29.13 9.38
C GLU A 284 -27.24 -28.70 10.81
N LYS A 285 -28.11 -29.46 11.47
CA LYS A 285 -28.51 -29.21 12.87
C LYS A 285 -27.38 -29.50 13.86
N LEU A 286 -26.48 -30.45 13.58
CA LEU A 286 -25.26 -30.67 14.38
C LEU A 286 -24.31 -29.48 14.23
N ARG A 287 -24.04 -29.05 12.99
CA ARG A 287 -23.21 -27.87 12.70
C ARG A 287 -23.69 -26.63 13.43
N LYS A 288 -24.99 -26.31 13.32
CA LYS A 288 -25.64 -25.17 14.00
C LYS A 288 -25.71 -25.28 15.52
N ARG A 289 -25.45 -26.45 16.10
CA ARG A 289 -25.32 -26.67 17.55
C ARG A 289 -23.88 -26.54 18.05
N GLY A 290 -22.92 -26.20 17.19
CA GLY A 290 -21.49 -26.15 17.52
C GLY A 290 -20.82 -27.53 17.62
N LYS A 291 -21.55 -28.62 17.35
CA LYS A 291 -21.03 -30.00 17.29
C LYS A 291 -20.34 -30.23 15.94
N ILE A 292 -19.29 -29.47 15.67
CA ILE A 292 -18.63 -29.38 14.36
C ILE A 292 -18.03 -30.73 13.94
N GLU A 293 -17.34 -31.44 14.83
CA GLU A 293 -16.73 -32.75 14.52
C GLU A 293 -17.78 -33.83 14.19
N GLU A 294 -18.87 -33.90 14.95
CA GLU A 294 -20.01 -34.78 14.63
C GLU A 294 -20.65 -34.40 13.27
N ALA A 295 -20.68 -33.10 12.95
CA ALA A 295 -21.22 -32.61 11.68
C ALA A 295 -20.30 -32.89 10.48
N VAL A 296 -18.98 -32.77 10.64
CA VAL A 296 -17.99 -33.20 9.63
C VAL A 296 -18.22 -34.67 9.30
N ASN A 297 -18.19 -35.55 10.31
CA ASN A 297 -18.37 -36.99 10.13
C ASN A 297 -19.73 -37.32 9.46
N ALA A 298 -20.80 -36.64 9.86
CA ALA A 298 -22.13 -36.82 9.26
C ALA A 298 -22.17 -36.38 7.79
N PHE A 299 -21.57 -35.24 7.42
CA PHE A 299 -21.51 -34.82 6.02
C PHE A 299 -20.54 -35.64 5.18
N GLU A 300 -19.44 -36.16 5.75
CA GLU A 300 -18.54 -37.10 5.08
C GLU A 300 -19.24 -38.43 4.79
N GLU A 301 -20.01 -38.97 5.74
CA GLU A 301 -20.83 -40.16 5.48
C GLU A 301 -21.87 -39.89 4.38
N LEU A 302 -22.51 -38.72 4.39
CA LEU A 302 -23.47 -38.34 3.34
C LEU A 302 -22.81 -38.16 1.97
N VAL A 303 -21.59 -37.62 1.90
CA VAL A 303 -20.81 -37.56 0.65
C VAL A 303 -20.38 -38.96 0.19
N ARG A 304 -20.01 -39.86 1.10
CA ARG A 304 -19.69 -41.26 0.76
C ARG A 304 -20.90 -42.04 0.25
N LYS A 305 -22.06 -41.85 0.88
CA LYS A 305 -23.34 -42.51 0.55
C LYS A 305 -23.98 -41.91 -0.71
N TYR A 306 -23.81 -40.60 -0.91
CA TYR A 306 -24.40 -39.82 -2.00
C TYR A 306 -23.35 -38.90 -2.68
N PRO A 307 -22.37 -39.44 -3.44
CA PRO A 307 -21.24 -38.66 -3.97
C PRO A 307 -21.61 -37.50 -4.89
N GLN A 308 -22.81 -37.56 -5.48
CA GLN A 308 -23.38 -36.60 -6.42
C GLN A 308 -24.35 -35.60 -5.75
N SER A 309 -24.41 -35.52 -4.41
CA SER A 309 -25.24 -34.52 -3.69
C SER A 309 -24.48 -33.19 -3.52
N PRO A 310 -24.89 -32.11 -4.22
CA PRO A 310 -24.26 -30.80 -4.07
C PRO A 310 -24.47 -30.25 -2.65
N ARG A 311 -25.65 -30.50 -2.04
CA ARG A 311 -25.92 -30.03 -0.68
C ARG A 311 -25.10 -30.76 0.39
N ALA A 312 -24.85 -32.06 0.24
CA ALA A 312 -23.97 -32.80 1.15
C ALA A 312 -22.53 -32.29 1.05
N ARG A 313 -22.01 -32.15 -0.17
CA ARG A 313 -20.65 -31.62 -0.43
C ARG A 313 -20.47 -30.20 0.11
N TYR A 314 -21.44 -29.31 -0.15
CA TYR A 314 -21.46 -27.97 0.42
C TYR A 314 -21.53 -27.98 1.96
N GLY A 315 -22.26 -28.92 2.56
CA GLY A 315 -22.32 -29.09 4.02
C GLY A 315 -20.98 -29.52 4.64
N LYS A 316 -20.25 -30.42 3.97
CA LYS A 316 -18.87 -30.78 4.32
C LYS A 316 -17.96 -29.55 4.29
N ALA A 317 -17.98 -28.78 3.18
CA ALA A 317 -17.18 -27.56 3.05
C ALA A 317 -17.46 -26.54 4.17
N GLN A 318 -18.74 -26.34 4.54
CA GLN A 318 -19.11 -25.47 5.65
C GLN A 318 -18.61 -25.99 7.01
N CYS A 319 -18.63 -27.31 7.25
CA CYS A 319 -18.10 -27.88 8.50
C CYS A 319 -16.57 -27.80 8.56
N GLU A 320 -15.88 -27.94 7.42
CA GLU A 320 -14.43 -27.75 7.33
C GLU A 320 -14.04 -26.27 7.55
N ASP A 321 -14.81 -25.32 7.03
CA ASP A 321 -14.65 -23.87 7.26
C ASP A 321 -14.84 -23.54 8.75
N ASP A 322 -15.94 -24.01 9.37
CA ASP A 322 -16.19 -23.86 10.82
C ASP A 322 -15.09 -24.53 11.67
N LEU A 323 -14.59 -25.70 11.25
CA LEU A 323 -13.50 -26.42 11.94
C LEU A 323 -12.16 -25.69 11.79
N ALA A 324 -11.89 -25.09 10.64
CA ALA A 324 -10.68 -24.30 10.39
C ALA A 324 -10.64 -23.05 11.28
N GLU A 325 -11.77 -22.37 11.47
CA GLU A 325 -11.90 -21.26 12.43
C GLU A 325 -11.72 -21.75 13.88
N LYS A 326 -12.34 -22.89 14.26
CA LYS A 326 -12.17 -23.49 15.61
C LYS A 326 -10.71 -23.86 15.92
N GLN A 327 -10.02 -24.48 14.96
CA GLN A 327 -8.63 -24.94 15.12
C GLN A 327 -7.59 -23.87 14.75
N ARG A 328 -8.01 -22.74 14.17
CA ARG A 328 -7.15 -21.71 13.54
C ARG A 328 -6.16 -22.30 12.52
N SER A 329 -6.63 -23.27 11.73
CA SER A 329 -5.78 -24.08 10.85
C SER A 329 -5.97 -23.75 9.36
N ASN A 330 -4.92 -23.18 8.76
CA ASN A 330 -4.86 -22.88 7.33
C ASN A 330 -4.91 -24.15 6.45
N GLU A 331 -4.48 -25.30 6.95
CA GLU A 331 -4.58 -26.59 6.23
C GLU A 331 -6.04 -27.01 6.08
N VAL A 332 -6.81 -26.98 7.18
CA VAL A 332 -8.24 -27.30 7.14
C VAL A 332 -8.99 -26.31 6.25
N LEU A 333 -8.59 -25.03 6.26
CA LEU A 333 -9.21 -24.03 5.40
C LEU A 333 -8.90 -24.24 3.90
N ARG A 334 -7.70 -24.74 3.56
CA ARG A 334 -7.38 -25.15 2.17
C ARG A 334 -8.30 -26.28 1.71
N ARG A 335 -8.52 -27.30 2.54
CA ARG A 335 -9.48 -28.38 2.24
C ARG A 335 -10.90 -27.83 2.04
N ALA A 336 -11.37 -26.92 2.88
CA ALA A 336 -12.68 -26.27 2.71
C ALA A 336 -12.80 -25.53 1.35
N ILE A 337 -11.77 -24.79 0.94
CA ILE A 337 -11.69 -24.07 -0.35
C ILE A 337 -11.79 -25.03 -1.55
N GLU A 338 -11.25 -26.24 -1.42
CA GLU A 338 -11.37 -27.30 -2.43
C GLU A 338 -12.77 -27.93 -2.40
N THR A 339 -13.31 -28.30 -1.25
CA THR A 339 -14.67 -28.87 -1.13
C THR A 339 -15.75 -27.88 -1.60
N TYR A 340 -15.58 -26.57 -1.43
CA TYR A 340 -16.47 -25.55 -2.02
C TYR A 340 -16.39 -25.50 -3.55
N GLN A 341 -15.23 -25.81 -4.15
CA GLN A 341 -15.12 -25.94 -5.59
C GLN A 341 -15.83 -27.21 -6.07
N GLU A 342 -15.60 -28.35 -5.42
CA GLU A 342 -16.27 -29.61 -5.74
C GLU A 342 -17.80 -29.47 -5.69
N ALA A 343 -18.33 -28.84 -4.65
CA ALA A 343 -19.78 -28.63 -4.49
C ALA A 343 -20.41 -27.78 -5.62
N ALA A 344 -19.62 -26.91 -6.26
CA ALA A 344 -20.03 -26.08 -7.39
C ALA A 344 -19.87 -26.76 -8.76
N ASP A 345 -19.01 -27.79 -8.86
CA ASP A 345 -18.77 -28.56 -10.09
C ASP A 345 -19.67 -29.79 -10.23
N LEU A 346 -20.38 -30.19 -9.16
CA LEU A 346 -21.29 -31.34 -9.19
C LEU A 346 -22.50 -31.12 -10.14
N PRO A 347 -22.99 -32.18 -10.81
CA PRO A 347 -24.12 -32.10 -11.71
C PRO A 347 -25.42 -31.73 -10.96
N ASP A 348 -26.33 -31.06 -11.66
CA ASP A 348 -27.58 -30.53 -11.10
C ASP A 348 -27.39 -29.66 -9.84
N ALA A 349 -26.21 -29.07 -9.62
CA ALA A 349 -25.97 -28.12 -8.53
C ALA A 349 -26.93 -26.93 -8.64
N PRO A 350 -27.75 -26.63 -7.60
CA PRO A 350 -28.67 -25.52 -7.66
C PRO A 350 -27.95 -24.19 -7.80
N THR A 351 -28.47 -23.32 -8.65
CA THR A 351 -27.92 -22.01 -8.99
C THR A 351 -27.54 -21.17 -7.75
N ASP A 352 -28.40 -21.15 -6.73
CA ASP A 352 -28.14 -20.42 -5.48
C ASP A 352 -27.02 -21.06 -4.63
N LEU A 353 -26.87 -22.38 -4.68
CA LEU A 353 -25.81 -23.12 -4.00
C LEU A 353 -24.46 -22.87 -4.68
N VAL A 354 -24.40 -22.94 -6.02
CA VAL A 354 -23.18 -22.62 -6.79
C VAL A 354 -22.69 -21.21 -6.46
N LYS A 355 -23.59 -20.23 -6.42
CA LYS A 355 -23.26 -18.84 -6.06
C LYS A 355 -22.67 -18.74 -4.66
N LEU A 356 -23.32 -19.31 -3.65
CA LEU A 356 -22.85 -19.27 -2.26
C LEU A 356 -21.50 -20.00 -2.08
N SER A 357 -21.35 -21.17 -2.70
CA SER A 357 -20.14 -22.00 -2.63
C SER A 357 -18.93 -21.26 -3.20
N LEU A 358 -19.06 -20.71 -4.42
CA LEU A 358 -17.97 -19.99 -5.06
C LEU A 358 -17.70 -18.62 -4.40
N LYS A 359 -18.73 -17.90 -3.90
CA LYS A 359 -18.51 -16.63 -3.18
C LYS A 359 -17.71 -16.89 -1.90
N ARG A 360 -18.13 -17.87 -1.09
CA ARG A 360 -17.43 -18.24 0.14
C ARG A 360 -16.01 -18.75 -0.14
N ARG A 361 -15.81 -19.55 -1.20
CA ARG A 361 -14.48 -19.94 -1.68
C ARG A 361 -13.59 -18.73 -1.92
N SER A 362 -14.07 -17.72 -2.65
CA SER A 362 -13.32 -16.49 -2.92
C SER A 362 -12.95 -15.74 -1.63
N GLU A 363 -13.89 -15.56 -0.69
CA GLU A 363 -13.64 -14.93 0.61
C GLU A 363 -12.52 -15.64 1.40
N ARG A 364 -12.53 -16.97 1.39
CA ARG A 364 -11.52 -17.79 2.09
C ARG A 364 -10.17 -17.82 1.35
N GLN A 365 -10.18 -17.75 0.02
CA GLN A 365 -8.96 -17.55 -0.77
C GLN A 365 -8.30 -16.19 -0.47
N GLN A 366 -9.07 -15.09 -0.39
CA GLN A 366 -8.55 -13.77 -0.01
C GLN A 366 -7.97 -13.78 1.42
N PHE A 367 -8.66 -14.42 2.37
CA PHE A 367 -8.20 -14.57 3.76
C PHE A 367 -6.83 -15.26 3.86
N LEU A 368 -6.56 -16.28 3.02
CA LEU A 368 -5.25 -16.95 2.95
C LEU A 368 -4.20 -16.20 2.10
N GLY A 369 -4.49 -15.01 1.58
CA GLY A 369 -3.59 -14.27 0.68
C GLY A 369 -3.57 -14.79 -0.77
N HIS A 370 -4.43 -15.75 -1.13
CA HIS A 370 -4.49 -16.36 -2.47
C HIS A 370 -5.24 -15.46 -3.48
N MET A 371 -4.84 -14.20 -3.62
CA MET A 371 -5.56 -13.17 -4.39
C MET A 371 -5.79 -13.54 -5.86
N ARG A 372 -4.78 -14.09 -6.55
CA ARG A 372 -4.92 -14.59 -7.94
C ARG A 372 -5.95 -15.72 -8.04
N GLY A 373 -6.03 -16.60 -7.04
CA GLY A 373 -7.01 -17.70 -6.98
C GLY A 373 -8.44 -17.21 -6.72
N SER A 374 -8.59 -16.18 -5.87
CA SER A 374 -9.85 -15.48 -5.66
C SER A 374 -10.34 -14.80 -6.93
N LEU A 375 -9.47 -14.09 -7.66
CA LEU A 375 -9.83 -13.42 -8.91
C LEU A 375 -10.42 -14.41 -9.93
N LEU A 376 -9.80 -15.58 -10.13
CA LEU A 376 -10.33 -16.62 -11.02
C LEU A 376 -11.71 -17.13 -10.58
N THR A 377 -11.93 -17.29 -9.27
CA THR A 377 -13.25 -17.66 -8.72
C THR A 377 -14.30 -16.55 -8.96
N LEU A 378 -13.92 -15.28 -8.82
CA LEU A 378 -14.80 -14.12 -9.06
C LEU A 378 -15.13 -13.93 -10.55
N GLN A 379 -14.16 -14.10 -11.44
CA GLN A 379 -14.38 -14.10 -12.89
C GLN A 379 -15.37 -15.21 -13.28
N ARG A 380 -15.20 -16.43 -12.76
CA ARG A 380 -16.15 -17.53 -12.97
C ARG A 380 -17.55 -17.21 -12.42
N LEU A 381 -17.64 -16.58 -11.25
CA LEU A 381 -18.92 -16.12 -10.68
C LEU A 381 -19.63 -15.12 -11.60
N VAL A 382 -18.94 -14.09 -12.10
CA VAL A 382 -19.54 -13.09 -13.00
C VAL A 382 -19.94 -13.70 -14.35
N GLN A 383 -19.18 -14.67 -14.88
CA GLN A 383 -19.56 -15.43 -16.08
C GLN A 383 -20.84 -16.25 -15.88
N LEU A 384 -21.03 -16.87 -14.72
CA LEU A 384 -22.24 -17.63 -14.36
C LEU A 384 -23.42 -16.72 -14.01
N PHE A 385 -23.16 -15.48 -13.56
CA PHE A 385 -24.13 -14.53 -13.05
C PHE A 385 -23.96 -13.11 -13.62
N PRO A 386 -24.06 -12.92 -14.96
CA PRO A 386 -23.68 -11.66 -15.62
C PRO A 386 -24.59 -10.46 -15.27
N SER A 387 -25.77 -10.72 -14.70
CA SER A 387 -26.71 -9.69 -14.24
C SER A 387 -26.62 -9.39 -12.74
N ASP A 388 -25.67 -9.98 -12.02
CA ASP A 388 -25.51 -9.77 -10.57
C ASP A 388 -24.45 -8.68 -10.30
N THR A 389 -24.93 -7.46 -10.07
CA THR A 389 -24.08 -6.29 -9.81
C THR A 389 -23.18 -6.49 -8.59
N THR A 390 -23.65 -7.17 -7.55
CA THR A 390 -22.84 -7.42 -6.34
C THR A 390 -21.63 -8.29 -6.65
N LEU A 391 -21.77 -9.29 -7.53
CA LEU A 391 -20.63 -10.11 -7.96
C LEU A 391 -19.64 -9.36 -8.87
N LYS A 392 -20.10 -8.36 -9.65
CA LYS A 392 -19.20 -7.44 -10.37
C LYS A 392 -18.45 -6.53 -9.39
N ASN A 393 -19.13 -6.00 -8.39
CA ASN A 393 -18.51 -5.22 -7.32
C ASN A 393 -17.45 -6.04 -6.55
N ASP A 394 -17.74 -7.30 -6.20
CA ASP A 394 -16.76 -8.23 -5.60
C ASP A 394 -15.56 -8.47 -6.55
N LEU A 395 -15.79 -8.62 -7.87
CA LEU A 395 -14.73 -8.78 -8.87
C LEU A 395 -13.83 -7.53 -8.98
N GLY A 396 -14.40 -6.33 -8.90
CA GLY A 396 -13.65 -5.07 -8.84
C GLY A 396 -12.69 -5.03 -7.64
N VAL A 397 -13.14 -5.46 -6.46
CA VAL A 397 -12.28 -5.62 -5.27
C VAL A 397 -11.18 -6.65 -5.52
N GLY A 398 -11.49 -7.76 -6.19
CA GLY A 398 -10.50 -8.77 -6.58
C GLY A 398 -9.35 -8.24 -7.43
N TYR A 399 -9.63 -7.30 -8.36
CA TYR A 399 -8.60 -6.61 -9.14
C TYR A 399 -7.80 -5.60 -8.29
N LEU A 400 -8.47 -4.82 -7.43
CA LEU A 400 -7.80 -3.87 -6.52
C LEU A 400 -6.81 -4.56 -5.56
N LEU A 401 -7.17 -5.75 -5.03
CA LEU A 401 -6.29 -6.56 -4.17
C LEU A 401 -5.04 -7.11 -4.90
N LEU A 402 -5.00 -7.03 -6.23
CA LEU A 402 -3.85 -7.37 -7.06
C LEU A 402 -3.11 -6.14 -7.62
N GLY A 403 -3.56 -4.93 -7.28
CA GLY A 403 -3.02 -3.68 -7.83
C GLY A 403 -3.49 -3.35 -9.26
N ASP A 404 -4.38 -4.15 -9.86
CA ASP A 404 -4.90 -3.93 -11.22
C ASP A 404 -6.03 -2.89 -11.21
N ASN A 405 -5.62 -1.63 -11.02
CA ASN A 405 -6.53 -0.49 -10.96
C ASN A 405 -7.30 -0.29 -12.28
N ASP A 406 -6.71 -0.64 -13.43
CA ASP A 406 -7.33 -0.41 -14.74
C ASP A 406 -8.42 -1.43 -15.08
N SER A 407 -8.25 -2.71 -14.71
CA SER A 407 -9.34 -3.69 -14.79
C SER A 407 -10.42 -3.42 -13.75
N ALA A 408 -10.05 -3.04 -12.52
CA ALA A 408 -11.01 -2.63 -11.50
C ALA A 408 -11.88 -1.46 -11.98
N LYS A 409 -11.26 -0.44 -12.60
CA LYS A 409 -11.95 0.73 -13.14
C LYS A 409 -13.03 0.35 -14.15
N LYS A 410 -12.68 -0.48 -15.15
CA LYS A 410 -13.60 -0.94 -16.20
C LYS A 410 -14.79 -1.69 -15.61
N VAL A 411 -14.59 -2.48 -14.56
CA VAL A 411 -15.66 -3.20 -13.87
C VAL A 411 -16.63 -2.24 -13.19
N TYR A 412 -16.14 -1.23 -12.47
CA TYR A 412 -17.02 -0.23 -11.83
C TYR A 412 -17.67 0.72 -12.85
N GLU A 413 -17.01 1.03 -13.97
CA GLU A 413 -17.63 1.73 -15.11
C GLU A 413 -18.80 0.90 -15.69
N GLU A 414 -18.62 -0.41 -15.90
CA GLU A 414 -19.70 -1.30 -16.35
C GLU A 414 -20.88 -1.31 -15.36
N VAL A 415 -20.58 -1.39 -14.05
CA VAL A 415 -21.61 -1.32 -12.99
C VAL A 415 -22.34 0.01 -13.02
N LEU A 416 -21.64 1.14 -13.00
CA LEU A 416 -22.26 2.48 -12.96
C LEU A 416 -23.03 2.81 -14.24
N ASN A 417 -22.69 2.21 -15.39
CA ASN A 417 -23.48 2.32 -16.62
C ASN A 417 -24.85 1.61 -16.55
N VAL A 418 -24.99 0.57 -15.72
CA VAL A 418 -26.25 -0.20 -15.56
C VAL A 418 -27.02 0.24 -14.31
N THR A 419 -26.31 0.53 -13.22
CA THR A 419 -26.84 0.97 -11.93
C THR A 419 -26.10 2.24 -11.47
N PRO A 420 -26.44 3.44 -11.99
CA PRO A 420 -25.73 4.68 -11.70
C PRO A 420 -25.75 5.13 -10.22
N ASN A 421 -26.63 4.54 -9.42
CA ASN A 421 -26.80 4.86 -8.00
C ASN A 421 -26.16 3.83 -7.05
N ASP A 422 -25.43 2.83 -7.56
CA ASP A 422 -24.73 1.83 -6.73
C ASP A 422 -23.60 2.49 -5.93
N GLY A 423 -23.83 2.71 -4.63
CA GLY A 423 -22.92 3.47 -3.77
C GLY A 423 -21.58 2.78 -3.57
N PHE A 424 -21.56 1.45 -3.54
CA PHE A 424 -20.35 0.64 -3.45
C PHE A 424 -19.46 0.85 -4.68
N ALA A 425 -20.03 0.82 -5.89
CA ALA A 425 -19.30 1.12 -7.11
C ALA A 425 -18.82 2.58 -7.15
N LYS A 426 -19.62 3.54 -6.67
CA LYS A 426 -19.20 4.95 -6.59
C LYS A 426 -17.97 5.14 -5.71
N VAL A 427 -17.95 4.61 -4.47
CA VAL A 427 -16.78 4.80 -3.58
C VAL A 427 -15.51 4.16 -4.14
N HIS A 428 -15.60 2.97 -4.75
CA HIS A 428 -14.44 2.30 -5.34
C HIS A 428 -13.97 2.96 -6.64
N TYR A 429 -14.88 3.43 -7.50
CA TYR A 429 -14.52 4.20 -8.69
C TYR A 429 -13.86 5.53 -8.31
N GLY A 430 -14.42 6.25 -7.32
CA GLY A 430 -13.81 7.45 -6.76
C GLY A 430 -12.42 7.22 -6.16
N PHE A 431 -12.24 6.12 -5.42
CA PHE A 431 -10.93 5.68 -4.92
C PHE A 431 -9.91 5.49 -6.06
N ILE A 432 -10.29 4.80 -7.14
CA ILE A 432 -9.43 4.58 -8.31
C ILE A 432 -9.09 5.90 -9.01
N LEU A 433 -10.07 6.78 -9.23
CA LEU A 433 -9.82 8.11 -9.81
C LEU A 433 -8.79 8.88 -8.99
N LYS A 434 -8.90 8.86 -7.65
CA LYS A 434 -7.93 9.51 -6.77
C LYS A 434 -6.54 8.89 -6.87
N ALA A 435 -6.44 7.56 -6.93
CA ALA A 435 -5.17 6.85 -7.15
C ALA A 435 -4.53 7.24 -8.50
N GLN A 436 -5.34 7.44 -9.55
CA GLN A 436 -4.93 7.99 -10.85
C GLN A 436 -4.66 9.52 -10.84
N ASN A 437 -4.53 10.13 -9.65
CA ASN A 437 -4.35 11.57 -9.41
C ASN A 437 -5.45 12.48 -10.00
N LYS A 438 -6.62 11.93 -10.36
CA LYS A 438 -7.80 12.67 -10.84
C LYS A 438 -8.60 13.22 -9.66
N ILE A 439 -7.95 14.05 -8.85
CA ILE A 439 -8.43 14.48 -7.52
C ILE A 439 -9.83 15.10 -7.60
N SER A 440 -10.05 16.12 -8.42
CA SER A 440 -11.35 16.79 -8.53
C SER A 440 -12.47 15.89 -9.05
N GLU A 441 -12.16 14.93 -9.93
CA GLU A 441 -13.12 13.94 -10.44
C GLU A 441 -13.51 12.92 -9.34
N SER A 442 -12.60 12.57 -8.42
CA SER A 442 -12.84 11.58 -7.37
C SER A 442 -13.83 12.02 -6.30
N ILE A 443 -13.85 13.31 -5.96
CA ILE A 443 -14.62 13.89 -4.85
C ILE A 443 -16.14 13.59 -4.94
N PRO A 444 -16.86 13.85 -6.05
CA PRO A 444 -18.30 13.58 -6.13
C PRO A 444 -18.61 12.09 -5.97
N TYR A 445 -17.83 11.18 -6.59
CA TYR A 445 -18.06 9.74 -6.48
C TYR A 445 -17.82 9.21 -5.07
N LEU A 446 -16.74 9.64 -4.41
CA LEU A 446 -16.47 9.30 -3.00
C LEU A 446 -17.57 9.84 -2.08
N LYS A 447 -17.97 11.11 -2.27
CA LYS A 447 -19.03 11.76 -1.47
C LYS A 447 -20.39 11.06 -1.63
N GLU A 448 -20.91 10.98 -2.85
CA GLU A 448 -22.21 10.36 -3.14
C GLU A 448 -22.23 8.88 -2.77
N GLY A 449 -21.10 8.19 -2.92
CA GLY A 449 -20.95 6.80 -2.51
C GLY A 449 -21.08 6.63 -1.00
N ILE A 450 -20.41 7.45 -0.18
CA ILE A 450 -20.54 7.41 1.29
C ILE A 450 -21.95 7.87 1.73
N GLU A 451 -22.51 8.90 1.08
CA GLU A 451 -23.85 9.43 1.39
C GLU A 451 -24.98 8.43 1.08
N SER A 452 -24.76 7.46 0.19
CA SER A 452 -25.74 6.40 -0.12
C SER A 452 -26.12 5.52 1.08
N GLY A 453 -25.17 5.30 2.01
CA GLY A 453 -25.32 4.31 3.07
C GLY A 453 -25.35 2.84 2.60
N ASP A 454 -25.01 2.55 1.34
CA ASP A 454 -25.00 1.18 0.80
C ASP A 454 -24.00 0.27 1.55
N PRO A 455 -24.28 -1.05 1.70
CA PRO A 455 -23.39 -1.96 2.41
C PRO A 455 -21.95 -1.95 1.84
N GLY A 456 -20.99 -1.61 2.68
CA GLY A 456 -19.56 -1.52 2.30
C GLY A 456 -19.08 -0.12 1.87
N THR A 457 -19.93 0.91 1.91
CA THR A 457 -19.49 2.31 1.71
C THR A 457 -19.03 2.99 3.00
N ASP A 458 -19.48 2.51 4.16
CA ASP A 458 -19.06 2.98 5.48
C ASP A 458 -17.70 2.38 5.88
N ASP A 459 -16.63 2.86 5.24
CA ASP A 459 -15.26 2.37 5.42
C ASP A 459 -14.28 3.55 5.52
N GLY A 460 -13.42 3.54 6.54
CA GLY A 460 -12.45 4.59 6.83
C GLY A 460 -11.54 4.98 5.66
N ARG A 461 -11.27 4.06 4.72
CA ARG A 461 -10.50 4.35 3.49
C ARG A 461 -11.17 5.42 2.64
N PHE A 462 -12.49 5.38 2.49
CA PHE A 462 -13.21 6.35 1.65
C PHE A 462 -13.33 7.71 2.34
N TYR A 463 -13.57 7.75 3.65
CA TYR A 463 -13.50 8.97 4.44
C TYR A 463 -12.12 9.64 4.36
N PHE A 464 -11.05 8.85 4.50
CA PHE A 464 -9.68 9.32 4.46
C PHE A 464 -9.36 9.94 3.10
N HIS A 465 -9.67 9.22 2.03
CA HIS A 465 -9.39 9.66 0.67
C HIS A 465 -10.28 10.81 0.19
N LEU A 466 -11.53 10.90 0.65
CA LEU A 466 -12.40 12.05 0.37
C LEU A 466 -11.85 13.33 1.02
N GLY A 467 -11.45 13.25 2.29
CA GLY A 467 -10.87 14.38 3.01
C GLY A 467 -9.53 14.85 2.39
N ASP A 468 -8.62 13.91 2.07
CA ASP A 468 -7.35 14.22 1.41
C ASP A 468 -7.58 14.84 0.02
N ALA A 469 -8.50 14.28 -0.79
CA ALA A 469 -8.86 14.87 -2.07
C ALA A 469 -9.44 16.29 -1.92
N MET A 470 -10.27 16.53 -0.90
CA MET A 470 -10.79 17.87 -0.58
C MET A 470 -9.69 18.84 -0.12
N GLN A 471 -8.74 18.41 0.72
CA GLN A 471 -7.61 19.24 1.15
C GLN A 471 -6.74 19.69 -0.03
N ARG A 472 -6.41 18.77 -0.96
CA ARG A 472 -5.60 19.06 -2.16
C ARG A 472 -6.24 20.06 -3.12
N VAL A 473 -7.58 20.17 -3.14
CA VAL A 473 -8.30 21.20 -3.92
C VAL A 473 -8.66 22.45 -3.10
N GLY A 474 -8.12 22.58 -1.88
CA GLY A 474 -8.37 23.71 -0.99
C GLY A 474 -9.76 23.74 -0.33
N ASN A 475 -10.58 22.69 -0.48
CA ASN A 475 -11.93 22.64 0.06
C ASN A 475 -11.90 22.38 1.58
N LYS A 476 -12.34 23.38 2.35
CA LYS A 476 -12.38 23.36 3.82
C LYS A 476 -13.39 22.36 4.40
N GLU A 477 -14.30 21.81 3.59
CA GLU A 477 -15.24 20.76 4.05
C GLU A 477 -14.56 19.43 4.39
N ALA A 478 -13.29 19.22 4.03
CA ALA A 478 -12.53 18.01 4.37
C ALA A 478 -12.64 17.61 5.85
N TYR A 479 -12.53 18.58 6.76
CA TYR A 479 -12.59 18.33 8.21
C TYR A 479 -14.00 17.92 8.68
N LYS A 480 -15.08 18.25 7.96
CA LYS A 480 -16.42 17.71 8.25
C LYS A 480 -16.47 16.20 8.00
N TRP A 481 -15.77 15.72 6.96
CA TRP A 481 -15.67 14.29 6.63
C TRP A 481 -14.74 13.54 7.58
N TYR A 482 -13.65 14.16 8.05
CA TYR A 482 -12.83 13.60 9.11
C TYR A 482 -13.56 13.50 10.45
N GLU A 483 -14.32 14.53 10.84
CA GLU A 483 -15.20 14.51 12.01
C GLU A 483 -16.29 13.42 11.91
N LEU A 484 -16.91 13.26 10.74
CA LEU A 484 -17.89 12.19 10.51
C LEU A 484 -17.24 10.80 10.56
N GLY A 485 -16.06 10.63 9.97
CA GLY A 485 -15.29 9.37 10.03
C GLY A 485 -14.89 9.01 11.46
N HIS A 486 -14.48 9.99 12.27
CA HIS A 486 -14.22 9.80 13.69
C HIS A 486 -15.49 9.39 14.46
N LYS A 487 -16.61 10.08 14.26
CA LYS A 487 -17.92 9.75 14.88
C LYS A 487 -18.44 8.35 14.53
N ARG A 488 -18.06 7.81 13.37
CA ARG A 488 -18.36 6.41 12.97
C ARG A 488 -17.32 5.39 13.45
N GLY A 489 -16.28 5.82 14.17
CA GLY A 489 -15.24 4.96 14.72
C GLY A 489 -14.12 4.57 13.75
N HIS A 490 -14.06 5.19 12.57
CA HIS A 490 -13.02 4.92 11.57
C HIS A 490 -11.65 5.55 11.91
N PHE A 491 -11.66 6.67 12.65
CA PHE A 491 -10.45 7.39 13.05
C PHE A 491 -10.38 7.58 14.56
N ALA A 492 -9.17 7.51 15.12
CA ALA A 492 -8.94 7.74 16.55
C ALA A 492 -9.27 9.20 16.94
N SER A 493 -9.00 10.15 16.05
CA SER A 493 -9.48 11.53 16.14
C SER A 493 -9.52 12.17 14.75
N VAL A 494 -10.00 13.42 14.66
CA VAL A 494 -9.93 14.23 13.43
C VAL A 494 -8.49 14.39 12.90
N TRP A 495 -7.51 14.42 13.81
CA TRP A 495 -6.10 14.60 13.48
C TRP A 495 -5.37 13.28 13.25
N GLN A 496 -5.73 12.21 13.98
CA GLN A 496 -5.07 10.91 13.93
C GLN A 496 -5.91 9.91 13.13
N ARG A 497 -5.57 9.74 11.85
CA ARG A 497 -6.42 9.08 10.82
C ARG A 497 -5.78 7.85 10.18
N SER A 498 -4.73 7.32 10.79
CA SER A 498 -4.19 5.99 10.51
C SER A 498 -5.28 4.91 10.59
N LEU A 499 -5.16 3.86 9.77
CA LEU A 499 -6.18 2.79 9.67
C LEU A 499 -5.75 1.46 10.30
N TYR A 500 -4.44 1.23 10.47
CA TYR A 500 -3.91 -0.03 10.97
C TYR A 500 -3.43 0.08 12.42
N ASN A 501 -4.37 0.24 13.35
CA ASN A 501 -4.04 0.70 14.70
C ASN A 501 -4.04 -0.40 15.77
N VAL A 502 -3.40 -0.10 16.91
CA VAL A 502 -3.64 -0.75 18.20
C VAL A 502 -4.31 0.28 19.10
N ASN A 503 -5.48 -0.07 19.63
CA ASN A 503 -6.26 0.82 20.48
C ASN A 503 -5.63 0.96 21.87
N GLY A 504 -5.75 2.13 22.48
CA GLY A 504 -5.26 2.41 23.84
C GLY A 504 -3.80 2.83 23.94
N LEU A 505 -3.06 2.91 22.81
CA LEU A 505 -1.75 3.55 22.78
C LEU A 505 -1.89 5.07 23.02
N LYS A 506 -1.02 5.65 23.84
CA LYS A 506 -0.93 7.10 24.10
C LYS A 506 -0.78 7.87 22.78
N ALA A 507 -1.72 8.77 22.51
CA ALA A 507 -1.76 9.55 21.28
C ALA A 507 -1.43 11.02 21.55
N GLN A 508 -0.29 11.49 21.02
CA GLN A 508 0.08 12.92 20.99
C GLN A 508 0.96 13.20 19.76
N PRO A 509 0.87 14.39 19.13
CA PRO A 509 1.56 14.67 17.88
C PRO A 509 3.09 14.73 18.06
N TRP A 510 3.60 15.34 19.13
CA TRP A 510 5.03 15.51 19.39
C TRP A 510 5.48 14.76 20.64
N TRP A 511 6.70 14.24 20.63
CA TRP A 511 7.28 13.46 21.73
C TRP A 511 8.67 13.96 22.10
N THR A 512 8.98 13.93 23.39
CA THR A 512 10.35 14.11 23.87
C THR A 512 11.08 12.76 23.96
N PRO A 513 12.43 12.73 23.85
CA PRO A 513 13.21 11.49 24.00
C PRO A 513 12.91 10.74 25.31
N ARG A 514 12.61 11.46 26.39
CA ARG A 514 12.26 10.88 27.70
C ARG A 514 10.93 10.15 27.68
N GLU A 515 9.89 10.72 27.06
CA GLU A 515 8.57 10.07 26.97
C GLU A 515 8.59 8.81 26.13
N THR A 516 9.48 8.72 25.14
CA THR A 516 9.64 7.49 24.34
C THR A 516 10.40 6.37 25.05
N GLY A 517 11.14 6.67 26.13
CA GLY A 517 12.10 5.75 26.76
C GLY A 517 13.37 5.48 25.95
N TYR A 518 13.38 5.68 24.62
CA TYR A 518 14.48 5.40 23.69
C TYR A 518 15.65 6.41 23.75
N THR A 519 16.01 6.85 24.96
CA THR A 519 17.01 7.91 25.17
C THR A 519 18.41 7.51 24.70
N GLU A 520 18.80 6.24 24.74
CA GLU A 520 20.11 5.78 24.24
C GLU A 520 20.18 5.76 22.71
N LEU A 521 19.08 5.40 22.01
CA LEU A 521 19.00 5.55 20.55
C LEU A 521 19.16 7.03 20.15
N VAL A 522 18.41 7.93 20.81
CA VAL A 522 18.51 9.38 20.55
C VAL A 522 19.92 9.91 20.84
N LYS A 523 20.52 9.57 21.99
CA LYS A 523 21.92 9.94 22.30
C LYS A 523 22.90 9.38 21.27
N SER A 524 22.69 8.17 20.78
CA SER A 524 23.53 7.53 19.76
C SER A 524 23.46 8.30 18.43
N LEU A 525 22.24 8.64 17.99
CA LEU A 525 21.99 9.45 16.79
C LEU A 525 22.60 10.85 16.91
N GLU A 526 22.32 11.58 18.00
CA GLU A 526 22.87 12.93 18.22
C GLU A 526 24.39 12.97 18.43
N ARG A 527 25.01 11.92 18.99
CA ARG A 527 26.48 11.86 19.13
C ARG A 527 27.18 11.56 17.81
N ASN A 528 26.59 10.73 16.96
CA ASN A 528 27.19 10.25 15.72
C ASN A 528 26.67 10.97 14.46
N TRP A 529 25.90 12.05 14.60
CA TRP A 529 25.18 12.70 13.49
C TRP A 529 26.06 13.08 12.29
N LYS A 530 27.31 13.51 12.54
CA LYS A 530 28.26 13.86 11.47
C LYS A 530 28.65 12.63 10.64
N LEU A 531 28.90 11.49 11.28
CA LEU A 531 29.18 10.22 10.59
C LEU A 531 27.99 9.79 9.74
N ILE A 532 26.77 9.91 10.27
CA ILE A 532 25.53 9.57 9.56
C ILE A 532 25.36 10.50 8.34
N ARG A 533 25.53 11.81 8.54
CA ARG A 533 25.50 12.83 7.48
C ARG A 533 26.51 12.55 6.39
N ASP A 534 27.77 12.29 6.75
CA ASP A 534 28.87 12.19 5.80
C ASP A 534 28.74 10.94 4.92
N GLU A 535 28.21 9.82 5.44
CA GLU A 535 27.84 8.66 4.62
C GLU A 535 26.68 8.97 3.67
N GLY A 536 25.62 9.65 4.15
CA GLY A 536 24.48 10.06 3.31
C GLY A 536 24.90 10.99 2.16
N LEU A 537 25.75 11.98 2.45
CA LEU A 537 26.32 12.89 1.44
C LEU A 537 27.22 12.14 0.45
N MET A 538 28.04 11.19 0.91
CA MET A 538 28.89 10.41 0.01
C MET A 538 28.07 9.55 -0.96
N VAL A 539 26.91 9.02 -0.53
CA VAL A 539 25.94 8.33 -1.41
C VAL A 539 25.31 9.33 -2.39
N MET A 540 24.91 10.51 -1.95
CA MET A 540 24.38 11.57 -2.82
C MET A 540 25.38 12.01 -3.90
N ASP A 541 26.69 11.99 -3.63
CA ASP A 541 27.70 12.37 -4.63
C ASP A 541 28.02 11.24 -5.59
N LYS A 542 28.30 10.04 -5.07
CA LYS A 542 28.90 8.93 -5.83
C LYS A 542 27.91 7.88 -6.33
N ALA A 543 26.73 7.79 -5.72
CA ALA A 543 25.78 6.71 -5.93
C ALA A 543 24.33 7.24 -6.00
N LYS A 544 24.10 8.34 -6.75
CA LYS A 544 22.81 9.03 -6.89
C LYS A 544 21.62 8.11 -7.17
N GLY A 545 21.81 7.02 -7.92
CA GLY A 545 20.76 6.03 -8.20
C GLY A 545 20.26 5.22 -7.00
N LEU A 546 20.86 5.38 -5.81
CA LEU A 546 20.34 4.81 -4.55
C LEU A 546 19.33 5.74 -3.85
N PHE A 547 19.29 7.02 -4.21
CA PHE A 547 18.20 7.91 -3.83
C PHE A 547 17.06 7.76 -4.84
N LEU A 548 15.97 7.14 -4.40
CA LEU A 548 14.76 6.94 -5.19
C LEU A 548 13.77 8.08 -4.90
N PRO A 549 13.07 8.64 -5.90
CA PRO A 549 12.01 9.61 -5.66
C PRO A 549 10.91 9.02 -4.76
N GLU A 550 10.33 9.80 -3.85
CA GLU A 550 9.12 9.34 -3.13
C GLU A 550 7.97 9.13 -4.14
N ASP A 551 7.26 8.02 -4.06
CA ASP A 551 6.28 7.56 -5.06
C ASP A 551 4.83 7.49 -4.54
N GLU A 552 4.60 7.68 -3.24
CA GLU A 552 3.28 7.66 -2.57
C GLU A 552 2.31 8.81 -2.97
N ASN A 553 2.60 9.58 -4.02
CA ASN A 553 1.81 10.74 -4.50
C ASN A 553 1.48 11.77 -3.37
N LEU A 554 2.45 12.04 -2.50
CA LEU A 554 2.32 12.97 -1.37
C LEU A 554 2.79 14.40 -1.68
N ARG A 555 3.58 14.60 -2.74
CA ARG A 555 4.06 15.94 -3.15
C ARG A 555 2.96 16.75 -3.86
N GLU A 556 2.90 18.05 -3.58
CA GLU A 556 2.29 19.03 -4.49
C GLU A 556 3.26 19.35 -5.64
N LYS A 557 4.52 19.64 -5.28
CA LYS A 557 5.56 20.21 -6.15
C LYS A 557 6.94 19.99 -5.54
N GLY A 558 7.99 20.20 -6.34
CA GLY A 558 9.39 20.10 -5.95
C GLY A 558 9.91 18.65 -5.88
N ASP A 559 11.17 18.50 -5.49
CA ASP A 559 11.90 17.22 -5.51
C ASP A 559 12.13 16.68 -4.09
N TRP A 560 11.66 15.46 -3.86
CA TRP A 560 11.88 14.70 -2.63
C TRP A 560 12.30 13.27 -2.98
N SER A 561 13.45 12.84 -2.47
CA SER A 561 13.97 11.49 -2.64
C SER A 561 14.39 10.87 -1.30
N GLN A 562 14.43 9.55 -1.28
CA GLN A 562 14.73 8.73 -0.11
C GLN A 562 15.80 7.67 -0.43
N PHE A 563 16.62 7.33 0.56
CA PHE A 563 17.59 6.24 0.49
C PHE A 563 17.45 5.35 1.72
N THR A 564 16.87 4.16 1.53
CA THR A 564 16.33 3.31 2.59
C THR A 564 17.28 2.18 2.97
N LEU A 565 17.65 2.14 4.27
CA LEU A 565 18.54 1.15 4.87
C LEU A 565 17.76 -0.04 5.48
N TRP A 566 16.62 0.24 6.12
CA TRP A 566 15.68 -0.77 6.61
C TRP A 566 14.25 -0.46 6.17
N GLN A 567 13.48 -1.49 5.85
CA GLN A 567 12.04 -1.42 5.58
C GLN A 567 11.35 -2.66 6.13
N GLN A 568 10.21 -2.49 6.82
CA GLN A 568 9.45 -3.61 7.42
C GLN A 568 10.33 -4.51 8.32
N GLY A 569 11.29 -3.91 9.03
CA GLY A 569 12.25 -4.62 9.89
C GLY A 569 13.27 -5.50 9.16
N ARG A 570 13.39 -5.36 7.83
CA ARG A 570 14.39 -6.04 7.00
C ARG A 570 15.48 -5.07 6.59
N LYS A 571 16.74 -5.50 6.72
CA LYS A 571 17.93 -4.74 6.31
C LYS A 571 18.11 -4.85 4.80
N ASN A 572 18.41 -3.72 4.14
CA ASN A 572 18.82 -3.70 2.74
C ASN A 572 20.35 -3.74 2.67
N GLU A 573 20.92 -4.93 2.46
CA GLU A 573 22.37 -5.13 2.45
C GLU A 573 23.09 -4.34 1.33
N ASN A 574 22.42 -4.07 0.20
CA ASN A 574 23.00 -3.25 -0.85
C ASN A 574 23.01 -1.76 -0.49
N ALA A 575 21.98 -1.28 0.21
CA ALA A 575 21.97 0.07 0.76
C ALA A 575 23.01 0.23 1.89
N CYS A 576 23.12 -0.75 2.79
CA CYS A 576 24.11 -0.71 3.87
C CYS A 576 25.58 -0.71 3.40
N LYS A 577 25.89 -1.17 2.18
CA LYS A 577 27.23 -0.96 1.57
C LYS A 577 27.54 0.52 1.31
N GLY A 578 26.52 1.36 1.14
CA GLY A 578 26.66 2.82 0.97
C GLY A 578 26.78 3.59 2.30
N ALA A 579 26.19 3.09 3.38
CA ALA A 579 26.25 3.68 4.72
C ALA A 579 26.63 2.64 5.81
N PRO A 580 27.81 1.99 5.71
CA PRO A 580 28.14 0.82 6.52
C PRO A 580 28.30 1.14 8.01
N LYS A 581 28.85 2.30 8.37
CA LYS A 581 29.02 2.66 9.79
C LYS A 581 27.69 3.04 10.42
N THR A 582 26.81 3.69 9.66
CA THR A 582 25.43 3.99 10.07
C THR A 582 24.65 2.70 10.31
N CYS A 583 24.75 1.71 9.41
CA CYS A 583 24.10 0.41 9.61
C CYS A 583 24.64 -0.32 10.85
N ALA A 584 25.97 -0.42 11.02
CA ALA A 584 26.59 -1.04 12.20
C ALA A 584 26.31 -0.31 13.53
N LEU A 585 25.95 0.99 13.48
CA LEU A 585 25.48 1.73 14.65
C LEU A 585 24.04 1.34 15.02
N LEU A 586 23.17 1.16 14.01
CA LEU A 586 21.74 0.90 14.16
C LEU A 586 21.41 -0.54 14.57
N GLU A 587 22.22 -1.53 14.16
CA GLU A 587 22.05 -2.95 14.53
C GLU A 587 21.99 -3.19 16.05
N LYS A 588 22.46 -2.24 16.86
CA LYS A 588 22.39 -2.26 18.33
C LYS A 588 20.99 -1.94 18.89
N PHE A 589 20.07 -1.44 18.07
CA PHE A 589 18.77 -0.90 18.48
C PHE A 589 17.62 -1.67 17.83
N SER A 590 17.20 -2.75 18.48
CA SER A 590 16.10 -3.63 18.04
C SER A 590 14.73 -2.92 17.95
N GLU A 591 14.55 -1.83 18.71
CA GLU A 591 13.35 -0.99 18.71
C GLU A 591 13.08 -0.30 17.38
N THR A 592 14.11 -0.07 16.56
CA THR A 592 14.00 0.49 15.20
C THR A 592 14.32 -0.54 14.11
N THR A 593 15.42 -1.30 14.24
CA THR A 593 15.79 -2.31 13.22
C THR A 593 14.79 -3.47 13.14
N GLY A 594 14.13 -3.79 14.26
CA GLY A 594 13.00 -4.73 14.31
C GLY A 594 11.62 -4.09 14.11
N CYS A 595 11.53 -2.82 13.72
CA CYS A 595 10.26 -2.12 13.49
C CYS A 595 9.63 -2.55 12.17
N ARG A 596 8.80 -3.60 12.22
CA ARG A 596 8.15 -4.21 11.03
C ARG A 596 7.04 -3.35 10.41
N ARG A 597 6.74 -2.19 11.00
CA ARG A 597 5.82 -1.17 10.48
C ARG A 597 6.51 0.16 10.18
N GLY A 598 7.83 0.18 10.17
CA GLY A 598 8.65 1.37 10.04
C GLY A 598 9.76 1.20 9.00
N GLN A 599 10.45 2.31 8.77
CA GLN A 599 11.59 2.41 7.87
C GLN A 599 12.75 3.12 8.58
N ILE A 600 13.97 2.84 8.13
CA ILE A 600 15.14 3.67 8.44
C ILE A 600 15.71 4.17 7.12
N LYS A 601 15.65 5.48 6.89
CA LYS A 601 15.96 6.09 5.59
C LYS A 601 16.55 7.49 5.69
N TYR A 602 17.49 7.80 4.81
CA TYR A 602 17.83 9.19 4.50
C TYR A 602 16.70 9.81 3.67
N SER A 603 16.40 11.08 3.90
CA SER A 603 15.36 11.83 3.19
C SER A 603 15.87 13.20 2.81
N ILE A 604 16.00 13.44 1.49
CA ILE A 604 16.46 14.71 0.91
C ILE A 604 15.30 15.44 0.24
N MET A 605 15.20 16.74 0.52
CA MET A 605 14.17 17.60 -0.04
C MET A 605 14.78 18.90 -0.56
N HIS A 606 14.43 19.28 -1.79
CA HIS A 606 15.00 20.42 -2.48
C HIS A 606 14.12 21.69 -2.35
N PRO A 607 14.67 22.88 -2.64
CA PRO A 607 13.92 24.13 -2.71
C PRO A 607 12.63 24.05 -3.53
N GLY A 608 11.58 24.74 -3.06
CA GLY A 608 10.26 24.79 -3.69
C GLY A 608 9.42 23.54 -3.47
N THR A 609 9.80 22.64 -2.56
CA THR A 609 9.05 21.41 -2.28
C THR A 609 7.97 21.63 -1.24
N HIS A 610 6.77 21.15 -1.54
CA HIS A 610 5.66 21.08 -0.60
C HIS A 610 5.05 19.67 -0.61
N VAL A 611 4.90 19.08 0.57
CA VAL A 611 4.24 17.79 0.79
C VAL A 611 2.89 18.05 1.44
N TRP A 612 1.83 17.56 0.81
CA TRP A 612 0.45 17.74 1.24
C TRP A 612 0.22 17.27 2.70
N PRO A 613 -0.81 17.79 3.39
CA PRO A 613 -1.29 17.21 4.65
C PRO A 613 -1.59 15.72 4.47
N HIS A 614 -0.92 14.86 5.23
CA HIS A 614 -1.10 13.41 5.16
C HIS A 614 -0.91 12.75 6.53
N THR A 615 -1.27 11.47 6.64
CA THR A 615 -1.01 10.65 7.83
C THR A 615 -0.34 9.35 7.43
N GLY A 616 0.57 8.86 8.26
CA GLY A 616 1.08 7.50 8.19
C GLY A 616 -0.02 6.45 8.39
N PRO A 617 0.20 5.20 7.96
CA PRO A 617 -0.83 4.17 7.93
C PRO A 617 -1.20 3.60 9.32
N THR A 618 -0.40 3.84 10.36
CA THR A 618 -0.49 3.13 11.65
C THR A 618 -0.04 3.99 12.83
N ASN A 619 -0.76 3.94 13.94
CA ASN A 619 -0.32 4.51 15.23
C ASN A 619 0.74 3.66 15.98
N CYS A 620 1.19 2.55 15.39
CA CYS A 620 2.07 1.59 16.06
C CYS A 620 3.56 1.97 15.99
N ARG A 621 3.90 3.14 15.43
CA ARG A 621 5.27 3.66 15.32
C ARG A 621 5.34 5.10 15.79
N LEU A 622 6.53 5.51 16.24
CA LEU A 622 6.90 6.93 16.34
C LEU A 622 8.05 7.19 15.37
N ARG A 623 8.07 8.38 14.77
CA ARG A 623 9.05 8.78 13.76
C ARG A 623 10.06 9.75 14.34
N MET A 624 11.32 9.35 14.38
CA MET A 624 12.43 10.24 14.72
C MET A 624 13.00 10.87 13.44
N HIS A 625 13.23 12.19 13.47
CA HIS A 625 13.94 12.94 12.43
C HIS A 625 15.21 13.56 13.01
N LEU A 626 16.37 13.01 12.68
CA LEU A 626 17.68 13.60 12.95
C LEU A 626 18.03 14.60 11.83
N GLY A 627 18.32 15.86 12.17
CA GLY A 627 18.81 16.84 11.20
C GLY A 627 20.26 16.57 10.78
N LEU A 628 20.54 16.54 9.47
CA LEU A 628 21.88 16.26 8.93
C LEU A 628 22.49 17.44 8.18
N VAL A 629 21.72 18.05 7.26
CA VAL A 629 22.06 19.31 6.58
C VAL A 629 20.79 20.14 6.53
N ILE A 630 20.72 21.20 7.33
CA ILE A 630 19.50 21.99 7.50
C ILE A 630 19.78 23.45 7.11
N PRO A 631 19.16 23.97 6.04
CA PRO A 631 19.19 25.39 5.74
C PRO A 631 18.67 26.23 6.92
N LYS A 632 19.32 27.38 7.19
CA LYS A 632 19.01 28.23 8.35
C LYS A 632 17.53 28.63 8.45
N GLU A 633 16.88 28.80 7.31
CA GLU A 633 15.49 29.24 7.18
C GLU A 633 14.79 28.46 6.06
N GLY A 634 13.46 28.54 5.98
CA GLY A 634 12.65 27.94 4.91
C GLY A 634 12.28 26.45 5.07
N CYS A 635 12.86 25.73 6.04
CA CYS A 635 12.55 24.32 6.28
C CYS A 635 11.71 24.11 7.55
N LYS A 636 10.45 23.67 7.40
CA LYS A 636 9.53 23.42 8.54
C LYS A 636 8.63 22.20 8.34
N ILE A 637 8.16 21.63 9.44
CA ILE A 637 7.18 20.54 9.50
C ILE A 637 6.08 20.89 10.50
N ARG A 638 4.82 20.73 10.08
CA ARG A 638 3.64 20.77 10.96
C ARG A 638 3.25 19.34 11.32
N CYS A 639 2.87 19.11 12.58
CA CYS A 639 2.16 17.91 13.02
C CYS A 639 1.00 18.35 13.91
N ALA A 640 -0.22 17.95 13.54
CA ALA A 640 -1.48 18.52 14.04
C ALA A 640 -1.48 20.07 13.97
N ASN A 641 -1.59 20.74 15.12
CA ASN A 641 -1.62 22.20 15.28
C ASN A 641 -0.24 22.83 15.52
N GLU A 642 0.80 22.05 15.78
CA GLU A 642 2.15 22.53 16.11
C GLU A 642 3.10 22.47 14.90
N THR A 643 3.83 23.55 14.64
CA THR A 643 4.88 23.61 13.60
C THR A 643 6.25 23.73 14.25
N ARG A 644 7.22 22.94 13.77
CA ARG A 644 8.60 22.91 14.26
C ARG A 644 9.60 22.92 13.10
N THR A 645 10.84 23.31 13.41
CA THR A 645 11.99 23.30 12.50
C THR A 645 12.98 22.22 12.94
N TRP A 646 13.79 21.73 12.01
CA TRP A 646 14.90 20.82 12.34
C TRP A 646 16.15 21.62 12.76
N GLU A 647 17.04 20.98 13.51
CA GLU A 647 18.37 21.48 13.84
C GLU A 647 19.41 20.40 13.50
N GLU A 648 20.60 20.80 13.03
CA GLU A 648 21.68 19.86 12.72
C GLU A 648 22.18 19.13 13.97
N GLY A 649 22.25 17.80 13.91
CA GLY A 649 22.63 16.95 15.03
C GLY A 649 21.57 16.79 16.12
N LYS A 650 20.33 17.25 15.89
CA LYS A 650 19.20 17.12 16.82
C LYS A 650 18.08 16.25 16.30
N VAL A 651 17.42 15.55 17.22
CA VAL A 651 16.28 14.67 16.93
C VAL A 651 14.96 15.34 17.30
N LEU A 652 14.09 15.53 16.30
CA LEU A 652 12.65 15.68 16.51
C LEU A 652 11.99 14.30 16.58
N ILE A 653 10.95 14.15 17.40
CA ILE A 653 10.13 12.93 17.44
C ILE A 653 8.66 13.31 17.36
N PHE A 654 7.93 12.68 16.44
CA PHE A 654 6.49 12.87 16.27
C PHE A 654 5.79 11.54 15.97
N ASP A 655 4.50 11.48 16.25
CA ASP A 655 3.64 10.39 15.80
C ASP A 655 3.16 10.74 14.38
N ASP A 656 3.69 10.03 13.37
CA ASP A 656 3.34 10.31 11.96
C ASP A 656 1.93 9.85 11.59
N SER A 657 1.22 9.16 12.49
CA SER A 657 -0.21 8.86 12.31
C SER A 657 -1.15 10.05 12.51
N PHE A 658 -0.64 11.14 13.11
CA PHE A 658 -1.27 12.45 13.08
C PHE A 658 -1.04 13.15 11.73
N GLU A 659 -1.96 14.04 11.36
CA GLU A 659 -1.80 14.84 10.15
C GLU A 659 -0.54 15.70 10.22
N HIS A 660 0.33 15.52 9.24
CA HIS A 660 1.56 16.30 9.11
C HIS A 660 1.78 16.79 7.67
N GLU A 661 2.50 17.90 7.56
CA GLU A 661 2.67 18.69 6.34
C GLU A 661 4.08 19.32 6.35
N VAL A 662 4.73 19.42 5.19
CA VAL A 662 6.16 19.76 5.11
C VAL A 662 6.42 20.76 4.00
N TRP A 663 7.21 21.80 4.33
CA TRP A 663 7.65 22.84 3.39
C TRP A 663 9.17 22.93 3.33
N GLN A 664 9.67 23.19 2.14
CA GLN A 664 11.07 23.43 1.82
C GLN A 664 11.15 24.65 0.90
N ASP A 665 11.13 25.83 1.53
CA ASP A 665 11.20 27.14 0.88
C ASP A 665 12.61 27.77 0.98
N ALA A 666 13.64 26.95 1.26
CA ALA A 666 15.03 27.38 1.41
C ALA A 666 15.74 27.55 0.06
N SER A 667 16.99 28.06 0.07
CA SER A 667 17.83 28.22 -1.13
C SER A 667 18.75 27.03 -1.43
N SER A 668 18.83 26.03 -0.54
CA SER A 668 19.64 24.82 -0.69
C SER A 668 18.86 23.58 -0.24
N PHE A 669 19.40 22.37 -0.49
CA PHE A 669 18.74 21.12 -0.09
C PHE A 669 18.70 20.96 1.43
N ARG A 670 17.71 20.20 1.91
CA ARG A 670 17.56 19.76 3.30
C ARG A 670 17.72 18.24 3.37
N LEU A 671 18.70 17.75 4.12
CA LEU A 671 18.91 16.33 4.39
C LEU A 671 18.57 16.01 5.86
N ILE A 672 17.71 15.02 6.06
CA ILE A 672 17.40 14.44 7.37
C ILE A 672 17.59 12.93 7.35
N PHE A 673 17.74 12.33 8.53
CA PHE A 673 17.70 10.88 8.72
C PHE A 673 16.44 10.50 9.50
N ILE A 674 15.63 9.64 8.90
CA ILE A 674 14.37 9.16 9.43
C ILE A 674 14.62 7.79 10.07
N VAL A 675 14.24 7.65 11.35
CA VAL A 675 14.37 6.42 12.13
C VAL A 675 13.03 6.14 12.79
N ASP A 676 12.26 5.20 12.24
CA ASP A 676 11.00 4.78 12.85
C ASP A 676 11.27 3.77 13.98
N VAL A 677 10.64 3.98 15.13
CA VAL A 677 10.64 3.04 16.27
C VAL A 677 9.25 2.48 16.50
N TRP A 678 9.15 1.31 17.13
CA TRP A 678 7.88 0.85 17.70
C TRP A 678 7.32 1.89 18.69
N HIS A 679 5.99 2.03 18.74
CA HIS A 679 5.36 2.81 19.81
C HIS A 679 5.74 2.21 21.19
N PRO A 680 6.18 3.02 22.17
CA PRO A 680 6.84 2.51 23.38
C PRO A 680 5.97 1.55 24.20
N GLU A 681 4.67 1.81 24.27
CA GLU A 681 3.69 1.00 25.01
C GLU A 681 3.34 -0.34 24.34
N LEU A 682 3.77 -0.60 23.11
CA LEU A 682 3.57 -1.91 22.48
C LEU A 682 4.39 -2.97 23.21
N THR A 683 3.72 -4.01 23.68
CA THR A 683 4.36 -5.16 24.33
C THR A 683 5.30 -5.91 23.36
N PRO A 684 6.32 -6.62 23.86
CA PRO A 684 7.18 -7.47 23.02
C PRO A 684 6.40 -8.49 22.18
N GLN A 685 5.26 -8.98 22.67
CA GLN A 685 4.41 -9.91 21.93
C GLN A 685 3.71 -9.22 20.74
N GLN A 686 3.14 -8.03 20.93
CA GLN A 686 2.56 -7.25 19.83
C GLN A 686 3.61 -6.89 18.77
N ARG A 687 4.82 -6.47 19.18
CA ARG A 687 5.94 -6.17 18.27
C ARG A 687 6.34 -7.39 17.41
N ARG A 688 6.12 -8.61 17.90
CA ARG A 688 6.33 -9.86 17.15
C ARG A 688 5.13 -10.30 16.30
N SER A 689 3.89 -10.11 16.77
CA SER A 689 2.69 -10.68 16.13
C SER A 689 1.96 -9.76 15.14
N LEU A 690 2.08 -8.43 15.27
CA LEU A 690 1.42 -7.49 14.35
C LEU A 690 1.89 -7.73 12.90
N PRO A 691 1.01 -7.70 11.88
CA PRO A 691 1.46 -7.77 10.49
C PRO A 691 2.32 -6.55 10.13
N ALA A 692 3.25 -6.76 9.21
CA ALA A 692 4.09 -5.70 8.65
C ALA A 692 3.27 -4.72 7.79
N ILE A 693 3.78 -3.50 7.66
CA ILE A 693 3.26 -2.40 6.83
C ILE A 693 4.48 -1.66 6.28
#